data_AF-A0A3N2G2X3-F1
#
_entry.id   AF-A0A3N2G2X3-F1
#
_cell.length_a   1.000
_cell.length_b   1.000
_cell.length_c   1.000
_cell.angle_alpha   90.00
_cell.angle_beta   90.00
_cell.angle_gamma   90.00
#
_symmetry.space_group_name_H-M   'P 1'
#
loop_
_entity.id
_entity.type
_entity.pdbx_description
1 polymer ?
#
loop_
_entity_poly.entity_id
_entity_poly.type
_entity_poly.pdbx_seq_one_letter_code
_entity_poly.pdbx_strand_id
1 'polypeptide(L)'
;MRPLVRILGRSAARAAQHAQLPSPDVLELRVHGVANTPPAAMLGLDPTQIEQVDGDALGSFWAATPRALGTERPAGDPRVPPPGVRREGYSWGAMARLSTVPALGKASGLVAGVIRALWVLIIPFGLANVAYWTRDADEPTGRRSSAAGGLVRLFGLALTLLWVATTATVALGIVGAQCYGPRTTLDVAVPGQGTTSVDYVLTCSALPDQLDSWARWSSGSRTAVLAVLAAAAVLALAAVGSTGRLRYERRMSGTKARGLATGTAMDDGKVWPMLARPGFWTHAKRSSVLWYQHLSAAFALLAVLLAWHFLYRDEPECWDATGFGARGCLGPDVWTASGNGSWAVMVAVGVLLLVVVAFRVARVRLDPLPHGASRAAATSDAEVSRAPDAALFGVGFALFGWAVVVVAGSGDEPLRPSDPAAVPFLGLAAVPSLLIGLMVVLCVASVGLRSRLRAAVWAPCVVVAVGGAVTALLWPDGAGGVVSRSVTGVAFVVLLVVAVVANARHRTRSREGWSGRGPFVLLATSAGIAMVLSAATVLGVVAWLQAPGAPENASVPAQVTAALSEVAAADRLRDPVTVEVAAPVQLVTPPGYVEFAVMSVAVIAVLAVLMIVLSARMGALRSRPLPVIPGDAPPATPDKGVDQAIQRGRRHAALAHRAERIVGVVGTAFFLALVGTLLLPDPDEQVAGFWGDVWDLGVQWSTKAVVLAFGLVVASVVGAGSKKSLARPWGLLWDLMCFLPRAAHPFAPPCYAERVVPELRARIDTWLGDDLDPASVPPSQRRSLQGRRVVISAHSLGGVVAVAALLARWDGPAGPNDDRVALLTYGTQLRAYFGRFFPELFGPAVLGTHPVAPARLWAADPWAAPLPADAAPDAITVVESLTTPGHPTRWRSLWRRTDFIGFPVDAYSADGTGIDHPAQEVDDVAYLLTIAAHSGYPNAPEYRGQLDELVGLLRNDGP
;
A
#
# COMPACT_ATOMS: atom_id res chain seq x y z
N MET A 1 -37.58 -27.02 60.39
CA MET A 1 -36.35 -27.69 59.87
C MET A 1 -36.46 -28.27 58.45
N ARG A 2 -37.64 -28.63 57.92
CA ARG A 2 -37.79 -29.14 56.53
C ARG A 2 -37.53 -28.15 55.35
N PRO A 3 -37.64 -26.81 55.47
CA PRO A 3 -37.36 -25.91 54.34
C PRO A 3 -35.87 -25.63 54.10
N LEU A 4 -35.04 -25.65 55.16
CA LEU A 4 -33.59 -25.38 55.07
C LEU A 4 -32.81 -26.51 54.38
N VAL A 5 -33.22 -27.77 54.58
CA VAL A 5 -32.62 -28.95 53.93
C VAL A 5 -32.89 -28.95 52.41
N ARG A 6 -34.03 -28.39 51.97
CA ARG A 6 -34.40 -28.31 50.54
C ARG A 6 -33.63 -27.21 49.79
N ILE A 7 -33.26 -26.12 50.48
CA ILE A 7 -32.46 -25.02 49.93
C ILE A 7 -30.97 -25.41 49.88
N LEU A 8 -30.46 -26.04 50.94
CA LEU A 8 -29.09 -26.59 50.96
C LEU A 8 -28.92 -27.76 49.97
N GLY A 9 -29.93 -28.63 49.83
CA GLY A 9 -29.93 -29.71 48.85
C GLY A 9 -29.98 -29.24 47.39
N ARG A 10 -30.67 -28.14 47.08
CA ARG A 10 -30.66 -27.51 45.74
C ARG A 10 -29.37 -26.75 45.45
N SER A 11 -28.73 -26.16 46.47
CA SER A 11 -27.43 -25.52 46.34
C SER A 11 -26.29 -26.55 46.17
N ALA A 12 -26.35 -27.66 46.90
CA ALA A 12 -25.42 -28.78 46.76
C ALA A 12 -25.66 -29.55 45.44
N ALA A 13 -26.90 -29.69 44.97
CA ALA A 13 -27.19 -30.27 43.65
C ALA A 13 -26.76 -29.35 42.48
N ARG A 14 -26.88 -28.02 42.62
CA ARG A 14 -26.32 -27.05 41.66
C ARG A 14 -24.79 -27.00 41.69
N ALA A 15 -24.18 -27.13 42.87
CA ALA A 15 -22.73 -27.24 43.02
C ALA A 15 -22.19 -28.58 42.49
N ALA A 16 -22.94 -29.67 42.66
CA ALA A 16 -22.62 -30.99 42.11
C ALA A 16 -22.86 -31.07 40.60
N GLN A 17 -23.86 -30.37 40.05
CA GLN A 17 -24.03 -30.20 38.59
C GLN A 17 -22.92 -29.33 37.98
N HIS A 18 -22.41 -28.33 38.69
CA HIS A 18 -21.21 -27.61 38.28
C HIS A 18 -19.93 -28.44 38.38
N ALA A 19 -19.91 -29.52 39.16
CA ALA A 19 -18.79 -30.44 39.29
C ALA A 19 -18.72 -31.53 38.20
N GLN A 20 -19.64 -31.54 37.23
CA GLN A 20 -19.73 -32.59 36.19
C GLN A 20 -19.70 -32.09 34.75
N LEU A 21 -19.49 -30.79 34.51
CA LEU A 21 -19.11 -30.37 33.15
C LEU A 21 -17.64 -30.78 32.95
N PRO A 22 -17.33 -31.68 31.99
CA PRO A 22 -15.96 -32.05 31.72
C PRO A 22 -15.15 -30.78 31.43
N SER A 23 -13.96 -30.68 32.02
CA SER A 23 -13.03 -29.60 31.69
C SER A 23 -12.87 -29.54 30.18
N PRO A 24 -12.97 -28.36 29.55
CA PRO A 24 -12.96 -28.27 28.10
C PRO A 24 -11.65 -28.83 27.52
N ASP A 25 -11.80 -29.79 26.61
CA ASP A 25 -10.72 -30.49 25.91
C ASP A 25 -10.42 -29.85 24.55
N VAL A 26 -11.41 -29.17 23.96
CA VAL A 26 -11.26 -28.51 22.65
C VAL A 26 -11.37 -26.99 22.78
N LEU A 27 -10.47 -26.25 22.12
CA LEU A 27 -10.55 -24.80 21.94
C LEU A 27 -11.06 -24.47 20.53
N GLU A 28 -12.23 -23.84 20.42
CA GLU A 28 -12.66 -23.16 19.20
C GLU A 28 -12.14 -21.71 19.23
N LEU A 29 -11.13 -21.42 18.41
CA LEU A 29 -10.56 -20.08 18.28
C LEU A 29 -11.14 -19.38 17.06
N ARG A 30 -12.08 -18.45 17.30
CA ARG A 30 -12.70 -17.63 16.25
C ARG A 30 -11.80 -16.46 15.86
N VAL A 31 -11.54 -16.32 14.56
CA VAL A 31 -10.72 -15.26 13.96
C VAL A 31 -11.57 -14.50 12.93
N HIS A 32 -11.80 -13.21 13.19
CA HIS A 32 -12.58 -12.36 12.28
C HIS A 32 -11.72 -11.83 11.12
N GLY A 33 -12.37 -11.41 10.04
CA GLY A 33 -11.75 -10.68 8.92
C GLY A 33 -11.73 -9.16 9.10
N VAL A 34 -11.55 -8.42 8.00
CA VAL A 34 -11.28 -6.96 7.95
C VAL A 34 -12.31 -6.06 8.63
N ALA A 35 -13.55 -6.53 8.80
CA ALA A 35 -14.66 -5.71 9.28
C ALA A 35 -14.55 -5.21 10.74
N ASN A 36 -13.43 -5.50 11.44
CA ASN A 36 -13.20 -5.15 12.84
C ASN A 36 -14.41 -5.58 13.70
N THR A 37 -14.85 -6.83 13.49
CA THR A 37 -15.98 -7.42 14.19
C THR A 37 -15.68 -7.38 15.70
N PRO A 38 -16.45 -6.63 16.50
CA PRO A 38 -16.21 -6.55 17.94
C PRO A 38 -16.24 -7.96 18.57
N PRO A 39 -15.44 -8.23 19.62
CA PRO A 39 -15.40 -9.55 20.26
C PRO A 39 -16.79 -10.08 20.63
N ALA A 40 -17.65 -9.21 21.17
CA ALA A 40 -19.03 -9.52 21.53
C ALA A 40 -19.84 -10.02 20.32
N ALA A 41 -19.77 -9.32 19.19
CA ALA A 41 -20.45 -9.71 17.96
C ALA A 41 -19.90 -11.02 17.37
N MET A 42 -18.58 -11.24 17.44
CA MET A 42 -17.94 -12.48 16.97
C MET A 42 -18.36 -13.71 17.79
N LEU A 43 -18.58 -13.52 19.10
CA LEU A 43 -19.08 -14.56 20.01
C LEU A 43 -20.62 -14.66 20.00
N GLY A 44 -21.32 -13.70 19.39
CA GLY A 44 -22.77 -13.61 19.40
C GLY A 44 -23.35 -13.23 20.78
N LEU A 45 -22.57 -12.57 21.63
CA LEU A 45 -22.93 -12.24 23.01
C LEU A 45 -23.03 -10.72 23.21
N ASP A 46 -23.67 -10.32 24.30
CA ASP A 46 -23.66 -8.91 24.73
C ASP A 46 -22.26 -8.52 25.25
N PRO A 47 -21.79 -7.26 25.09
CA PRO A 47 -20.52 -6.80 25.66
C PRO A 47 -20.35 -7.05 27.17
N THR A 48 -21.43 -7.11 27.95
CA THR A 48 -21.40 -7.42 29.39
C THR A 48 -21.23 -8.91 29.69
N GLN A 49 -21.36 -9.77 28.69
CA GLN A 49 -21.32 -11.23 28.81
C GLN A 49 -19.97 -11.83 28.43
N ILE A 50 -18.99 -11.01 28.06
CA ILE A 50 -17.67 -11.42 27.63
C ILE A 50 -16.58 -10.83 28.52
N GLU A 51 -15.45 -11.52 28.61
CA GLU A 51 -14.26 -11.06 29.33
C GLU A 51 -13.01 -11.28 28.48
N GLN A 52 -12.04 -10.38 28.66
CA GLN A 52 -10.73 -10.53 28.03
C GLN A 52 -9.92 -11.54 28.84
N VAL A 53 -9.48 -12.62 28.19
CA VAL A 53 -8.73 -13.71 28.84
C VAL A 53 -7.22 -13.59 28.63
N ASP A 54 -6.79 -12.91 27.56
CA ASP A 54 -5.37 -12.69 27.25
C ASP A 54 -5.20 -11.49 26.27
N GLY A 55 -3.97 -11.02 26.10
CA GLY A 55 -3.56 -9.98 25.15
C GLY A 55 -3.64 -8.54 25.68
N ASP A 56 -3.72 -7.56 24.79
CA ASP A 56 -3.77 -6.13 25.11
C ASP A 56 -4.69 -5.33 24.18
N ALA A 57 -4.60 -4.00 24.22
CA ALA A 57 -5.46 -3.10 23.46
C ALA A 57 -5.35 -3.22 21.93
N LEU A 58 -4.29 -3.85 21.40
CA LEU A 58 -4.10 -4.04 19.95
C LEU A 58 -4.54 -5.43 19.47
N GLY A 59 -4.19 -6.46 20.23
CA GLY A 59 -4.54 -7.86 19.95
C GLY A 59 -4.91 -8.57 21.24
N SER A 60 -6.14 -9.10 21.32
CA SER A 60 -6.66 -9.71 22.55
C SER A 60 -7.59 -10.90 22.30
N PHE A 61 -7.64 -11.80 23.28
CA PHE A 61 -8.48 -12.99 23.29
C PHE A 61 -9.63 -12.79 24.27
N TRP A 62 -10.84 -13.17 23.85
CA TRP A 62 -12.07 -12.95 24.59
C TRP A 62 -12.87 -14.25 24.71
N ALA A 63 -13.48 -14.47 25.87
CA ALA A 63 -14.36 -15.61 26.11
C ALA A 63 -15.67 -15.16 26.76
N ALA A 64 -16.66 -16.06 26.78
CA ALA A 64 -17.88 -15.84 27.55
C ALA A 64 -17.59 -15.90 29.06
N THR A 65 -18.19 -14.99 29.83
CA THR A 65 -18.09 -15.04 31.30
C THR A 65 -18.76 -16.31 31.85
N PRO A 66 -18.39 -16.78 33.06
CA PRO A 66 -19.03 -17.93 33.69
C PRO A 66 -20.56 -17.80 33.79
N ARG A 67 -21.06 -16.57 34.04
CA ARG A 67 -22.50 -16.27 34.09
C ARG A 67 -23.18 -16.46 32.73
N ALA A 68 -22.52 -16.03 31.65
CA ALA A 68 -23.04 -16.17 30.30
C ALA A 68 -23.05 -17.64 29.84
N LEU A 69 -22.06 -18.44 30.26
CA LEU A 69 -22.02 -19.89 30.01
C LEU A 69 -23.11 -20.65 30.75
N GLY A 70 -23.46 -20.23 31.96
CA GLY A 70 -24.55 -20.82 32.75
C GLY A 70 -25.96 -20.38 32.33
N THR A 71 -26.10 -19.55 31.30
CA THR A 71 -27.42 -19.09 30.81
C THR A 71 -28.02 -20.13 29.86
N GLU A 72 -29.19 -20.68 30.22
CA GLU A 72 -29.93 -21.60 29.35
C GLU A 72 -30.36 -20.90 28.04
N ARG A 73 -30.17 -21.59 26.92
CA ARG A 73 -30.56 -21.14 25.58
C ARG A 73 -31.24 -22.28 24.83
N PRO A 74 -32.08 -21.98 23.81
CA PRO A 74 -32.71 -23.01 22.99
C PRO A 74 -31.67 -23.95 22.36
N ALA A 75 -32.07 -25.21 22.16
CA ALA A 75 -31.26 -26.17 21.42
C ALA A 75 -30.99 -25.63 20.01
N GLY A 76 -29.75 -25.74 19.54
CA GLY A 76 -29.32 -25.23 18.24
C GLY A 76 -28.96 -23.74 18.21
N ASP A 77 -29.04 -23.01 19.34
CA ASP A 77 -28.61 -21.60 19.37
C ASP A 77 -27.10 -21.47 19.00
N PRO A 78 -26.75 -20.70 17.94
CA PRO A 78 -25.36 -20.54 17.49
C PRO A 78 -24.38 -20.04 18.56
N ARG A 79 -24.89 -19.40 19.62
CA ARG A 79 -24.13 -18.86 20.75
C ARG A 79 -23.67 -19.94 21.73
N VAL A 80 -24.25 -21.14 21.68
CA VAL A 80 -23.87 -22.26 22.54
C VAL A 80 -22.81 -23.11 21.82
N PRO A 81 -21.57 -23.22 22.36
CA PRO A 81 -20.55 -24.09 21.78
C PRO A 81 -20.87 -25.58 21.99
N PRO A 82 -20.23 -26.51 21.25
CA PRO A 82 -20.41 -27.94 21.49
C PRO A 82 -19.96 -28.37 22.89
N PRO A 83 -20.47 -29.50 23.42
CA PRO A 83 -20.04 -30.03 24.71
C PRO A 83 -18.51 -30.24 24.76
N GLY A 84 -17.86 -29.79 25.84
CA GLY A 84 -16.40 -29.83 26.00
C GLY A 84 -15.62 -28.78 25.18
N VAL A 85 -16.29 -27.94 24.39
CA VAL A 85 -15.63 -26.89 23.60
C VAL A 85 -15.62 -25.56 24.35
N ARG A 86 -14.42 -25.04 24.58
CA ARG A 86 -14.20 -23.65 24.99
C ARG A 86 -14.11 -22.77 23.74
N ARG A 87 -15.00 -21.78 23.62
CA ARG A 87 -14.99 -20.83 22.50
C ARG A 87 -14.31 -19.53 22.90
N GLU A 88 -13.30 -19.14 22.13
CA GLU A 88 -12.62 -17.86 22.26
C GLU A 88 -12.68 -17.07 20.96
N GLY A 89 -12.69 -15.75 21.06
CA GLY A 89 -12.63 -14.83 19.95
C GLY A 89 -11.32 -14.03 19.99
N TYR A 90 -10.53 -14.09 18.93
CA TYR A 90 -9.36 -13.23 18.77
C TYR A 90 -9.71 -11.93 18.05
N SER A 91 -9.46 -10.80 18.72
CA SER A 91 -9.73 -9.46 18.22
C SER A 91 -8.44 -8.71 17.94
N TRP A 92 -8.24 -8.38 16.67
CA TRP A 92 -7.09 -7.60 16.17
C TRP A 92 -7.51 -6.31 15.45
N GLY A 93 -8.81 -6.01 15.42
CA GLY A 93 -9.36 -4.90 14.66
C GLY A 93 -8.93 -3.51 15.12
N ALA A 94 -8.28 -3.36 16.28
CA ALA A 94 -7.61 -2.12 16.66
C ALA A 94 -6.38 -1.80 15.79
N MET A 95 -5.74 -2.82 15.19
CA MET A 95 -4.59 -2.66 14.30
C MET A 95 -5.00 -2.34 12.85
N ALA A 96 -6.18 -2.79 12.42
CA ALA A 96 -6.73 -2.56 11.09
C ALA A 96 -7.39 -1.17 10.91
N ARG A 97 -7.43 -0.34 11.96
CA ARG A 97 -8.09 0.97 11.93
C ARG A 97 -7.26 2.03 11.21
N LEU A 98 -7.84 2.62 10.16
CA LEU A 98 -7.45 3.90 9.55
C LEU A 98 -7.56 5.14 10.49
N SER A 99 -7.88 4.99 11.77
CA SER A 99 -8.43 6.07 12.60
C SER A 99 -7.77 6.33 13.96
N THR A 100 -6.67 5.65 14.31
CA THR A 100 -5.97 5.93 15.58
C THR A 100 -4.54 6.38 15.32
N VAL A 101 -4.31 7.69 15.33
CA VAL A 101 -2.96 8.27 15.36
C VAL A 101 -2.46 8.23 16.80
N PRO A 102 -1.29 7.62 17.07
CA PRO A 102 -0.69 7.64 18.40
C PRO A 102 -0.42 9.09 18.84
N ALA A 103 -0.77 9.43 20.09
CA ALA A 103 -0.72 10.74 20.77
C ALA A 103 -2.01 11.58 20.77
N LEU A 104 -2.93 11.39 19.81
CA LEU A 104 -4.16 12.21 19.70
C LEU A 104 -5.45 11.51 20.15
N GLY A 105 -5.38 10.31 20.72
CA GLY A 105 -6.55 9.57 21.20
C GLY A 105 -7.56 9.24 20.10
N LYS A 106 -8.84 9.05 20.47
CA LYS A 106 -9.95 8.98 19.50
C LYS A 106 -10.19 10.39 18.94
N ALA A 107 -9.45 10.78 17.90
CA ALA A 107 -9.81 11.98 17.14
C ALA A 107 -11.24 11.81 16.60
N SER A 108 -12.14 12.72 16.91
CA SER A 108 -13.51 12.77 16.39
C SER A 108 -13.64 13.94 15.40
N GLY A 109 -14.58 13.84 14.46
CA GLY A 109 -14.88 14.92 13.51
C GLY A 109 -13.78 15.19 12.47
N LEU A 110 -13.52 16.49 12.22
CA LEU A 110 -12.65 17.00 11.15
C LEU A 110 -11.21 16.43 11.22
N VAL A 111 -10.65 16.30 12.43
CA VAL A 111 -9.28 15.82 12.66
C VAL A 111 -9.10 14.37 12.19
N ALA A 112 -10.08 13.51 12.43
CA ALA A 112 -10.07 12.13 11.90
C ALA A 112 -10.20 12.10 10.38
N GLY A 113 -10.95 13.05 9.80
CA GLY A 113 -11.05 13.23 8.35
C GLY A 113 -9.72 13.62 7.73
N VAL A 114 -9.00 14.58 8.32
CA VAL A 114 -7.67 15.03 7.87
C VAL A 114 -6.64 13.89 7.98
N ILE A 115 -6.62 13.17 9.11
CA ILE A 115 -5.76 12.00 9.28
C ILE A 115 -6.05 10.94 8.20
N ARG A 116 -7.32 10.66 7.91
CA ARG A 116 -7.74 9.74 6.83
C ARG A 116 -7.33 10.22 5.45
N ALA A 117 -7.38 11.52 5.20
CA ALA A 117 -6.88 12.10 3.96
C ALA A 117 -5.36 11.94 3.85
N LEU A 118 -4.60 12.11 4.93
CA LEU A 118 -3.15 11.90 4.94
C LEU A 118 -2.75 10.43 4.66
N TRP A 119 -3.58 9.46 5.04
CA TRP A 119 -3.34 8.05 4.69
C TRP A 119 -3.39 7.77 3.17
N VAL A 120 -4.10 8.61 2.40
CA VAL A 120 -4.11 8.50 0.93
C VAL A 120 -2.70 8.64 0.36
N LEU A 121 -1.87 9.50 0.98
CA LEU A 121 -0.50 9.77 0.55
C LEU A 121 0.40 8.53 0.58
N ILE A 122 0.09 7.54 1.43
CA ILE A 122 0.89 6.31 1.53
C ILE A 122 0.33 5.13 0.71
N ILE A 123 -0.79 5.31 0.02
CA ILE A 123 -1.36 4.27 -0.85
C ILE A 123 -0.37 3.81 -1.93
N PRO A 124 0.31 4.72 -2.66
CA PRO A 124 1.32 4.31 -3.65
C PRO A 124 2.41 3.42 -3.04
N PHE A 125 2.88 3.75 -1.83
CA PHE A 125 3.92 2.99 -1.15
C PHE A 125 3.46 1.60 -0.74
N GLY A 126 2.22 1.46 -0.26
CA GLY A 126 1.67 0.14 0.07
C GLY A 126 1.42 -0.70 -1.17
N LEU A 127 0.96 -0.13 -2.28
CA LEU A 127 0.84 -0.85 -3.56
C LEU A 127 2.18 -1.35 -4.08
N ALA A 128 3.24 -0.53 -4.00
CA ALA A 128 4.60 -0.96 -4.31
C ALA A 128 5.06 -2.10 -3.39
N ASN A 129 4.66 -2.07 -2.10
CA ASN A 129 4.93 -3.15 -1.17
C ASN A 129 4.21 -4.44 -1.53
N VAL A 130 2.94 -4.38 -1.93
CA VAL A 130 2.20 -5.54 -2.42
C VAL A 130 2.86 -6.08 -3.70
N ALA A 131 3.27 -5.21 -4.62
CA ALA A 131 3.95 -5.58 -5.86
C ALA A 131 5.19 -6.44 -5.61
N TYR A 132 5.97 -6.13 -4.57
CA TYR A 132 7.14 -6.92 -4.17
C TYR A 132 6.79 -8.37 -3.87
N TRP A 133 5.65 -8.63 -3.25
CA TRP A 133 5.23 -9.98 -2.87
C TRP A 133 4.52 -10.73 -4.00
N THR A 134 4.10 -10.03 -5.05
CA THR A 134 3.56 -10.67 -6.27
C THR A 134 4.64 -11.19 -7.23
N ARG A 135 5.92 -10.85 -7.01
CA ARG A 135 7.04 -11.39 -7.82
C ARG A 135 7.27 -12.88 -7.53
N ASP A 136 8.08 -13.54 -8.35
CA ASP A 136 8.56 -14.90 -8.05
C ASP A 136 9.47 -14.84 -6.80
N ALA A 137 8.98 -15.35 -5.68
CA ALA A 137 9.69 -15.33 -4.41
C ALA A 137 10.80 -16.40 -4.32
N ASP A 138 10.72 -17.43 -5.16
CA ASP A 138 11.68 -18.52 -5.26
C ASP A 138 12.73 -18.29 -6.37
N GLU A 139 12.87 -17.06 -6.86
CA GLU A 139 13.98 -16.65 -7.72
C GLU A 139 15.31 -17.02 -7.05
N PRO A 140 16.27 -17.67 -7.75
CA PRO A 140 17.55 -18.05 -7.16
C PRO A 140 18.24 -16.83 -6.54
N THR A 141 18.31 -16.82 -5.21
CA THR A 141 18.83 -15.67 -4.47
C THR A 141 20.35 -15.66 -4.57
N GLY A 142 20.93 -14.55 -5.06
CA GLY A 142 22.37 -14.31 -4.90
C GLY A 142 22.71 -14.08 -3.42
N ARG A 143 24.02 -14.02 -3.11
CA ARG A 143 24.53 -13.79 -1.73
C ARG A 143 23.98 -12.53 -1.06
N ARG A 144 23.44 -11.56 -1.82
CA ARG A 144 23.00 -10.23 -1.34
C ARG A 144 21.54 -9.86 -1.62
N SER A 145 20.91 -10.26 -2.74
CA SER A 145 19.47 -10.01 -2.99
C SER A 145 18.95 -10.77 -4.22
N SER A 146 17.63 -10.82 -4.43
CA SER A 146 17.00 -11.18 -5.71
C SER A 146 16.94 -9.95 -6.64
N ALA A 147 17.05 -10.18 -7.95
CA ALA A 147 16.99 -9.09 -8.94
C ALA A 147 15.60 -8.44 -8.97
N ALA A 148 14.55 -9.26 -8.89
CA ALA A 148 13.18 -8.79 -8.85
C ALA A 148 12.90 -7.92 -7.62
N GLY A 149 13.40 -8.31 -6.45
CA GLY A 149 13.26 -7.53 -5.22
C GLY A 149 13.98 -6.18 -5.29
N GLY A 150 15.18 -6.16 -5.89
CA GLY A 150 15.93 -4.92 -6.10
C GLY A 150 15.22 -3.92 -7.02
N LEU A 151 14.64 -4.41 -8.13
CA LEU A 151 13.88 -3.59 -9.07
C LEU A 151 12.69 -2.89 -8.40
N VAL A 152 11.88 -3.64 -7.65
CA VAL A 152 10.69 -3.09 -6.97
C VAL A 152 11.08 -2.06 -5.90
N ARG A 153 12.21 -2.23 -5.22
CA ARG A 153 12.72 -1.24 -4.27
C ARG A 153 13.26 0.02 -4.94
N LEU A 154 13.92 -0.09 -6.09
CA LEU A 154 14.32 1.07 -6.89
C LEU A 154 13.09 1.88 -7.34
N PHE A 155 12.01 1.19 -7.71
CA PHE A 155 10.73 1.86 -7.98
C PHE A 155 10.20 2.56 -6.72
N GLY A 156 10.26 1.89 -5.56
CA GLY A 156 9.93 2.51 -4.28
C GLY A 156 10.75 3.78 -3.99
N LEU A 157 12.06 3.76 -4.28
CA LEU A 157 12.92 4.93 -4.14
C LEU A 157 12.48 6.07 -5.09
N ALA A 158 12.15 5.75 -6.35
CA ALA A 158 11.64 6.71 -7.31
C ALA A 158 10.34 7.39 -6.83
N LEU A 159 9.43 6.67 -6.18
CA LEU A 159 8.24 7.27 -5.56
C LEU A 159 8.60 8.27 -4.45
N THR A 160 9.62 7.97 -3.63
CA THR A 160 10.08 8.92 -2.59
C THR A 160 10.65 10.17 -3.23
N LEU A 161 11.51 10.02 -4.25
CA LEU A 161 12.11 11.14 -4.96
C LEU A 161 11.07 11.97 -5.72
N LEU A 162 10.02 11.35 -6.24
CA LEU A 162 8.89 12.06 -6.86
C LEU A 162 8.19 12.95 -5.85
N TRP A 163 7.90 12.43 -4.65
CA TRP A 163 7.30 13.24 -3.58
C TRP A 163 8.20 14.41 -3.15
N VAL A 164 9.51 14.17 -3.04
CA VAL A 164 10.50 15.23 -2.76
C VAL A 164 10.51 16.28 -3.87
N ALA A 165 10.49 15.87 -5.13
CA ALA A 165 10.43 16.77 -6.27
C ALA A 165 9.12 17.56 -6.30
N THR A 166 7.99 16.95 -5.95
CA THR A 166 6.68 17.61 -5.83
C THR A 166 6.68 18.68 -4.73
N THR A 167 7.17 18.36 -3.53
CA THR A 167 7.22 19.35 -2.45
C THR A 167 8.22 20.47 -2.74
N ALA A 168 9.36 20.16 -3.36
CA ALA A 168 10.32 21.15 -3.83
C ALA A 168 9.76 22.00 -4.97
N THR A 169 8.98 21.43 -5.89
CA THR A 169 8.29 22.17 -6.95
C THR A 169 7.38 23.23 -6.36
N VAL A 170 6.52 22.85 -5.42
CA VAL A 170 5.63 23.80 -4.74
C VAL A 170 6.42 24.85 -3.95
N ALA A 171 7.33 24.41 -3.08
CA ALA A 171 8.02 25.31 -2.14
C ALA A 171 9.05 26.21 -2.84
N LEU A 172 9.93 25.63 -3.64
CA LEU A 172 11.06 26.35 -4.27
C LEU A 172 10.66 26.93 -5.63
N GLY A 173 10.08 26.12 -6.51
CA GLY A 173 9.79 26.50 -7.90
C GLY A 173 8.59 27.43 -8.05
N ILE A 174 7.48 27.15 -7.37
CA ILE A 174 6.25 27.96 -7.46
C ILE A 174 6.29 29.10 -6.45
N VAL A 175 6.34 28.80 -5.15
CA VAL A 175 6.28 29.83 -4.10
C VAL A 175 7.55 30.66 -4.04
N GLY A 176 8.72 30.01 -3.93
CA GLY A 176 10.00 30.71 -3.76
C GLY A 176 10.41 31.54 -4.96
N ALA A 177 10.42 30.95 -6.16
CA ALA A 177 10.96 31.58 -7.35
C ALA A 177 9.96 32.45 -8.14
N GLN A 178 8.65 32.26 -7.98
CA GLN A 178 7.64 32.96 -8.80
C GLN A 178 6.68 33.86 -8.01
N CYS A 179 6.41 33.57 -6.73
CA CYS A 179 5.53 34.41 -5.91
C CYS A 179 6.24 35.53 -5.15
N TYR A 180 7.57 35.62 -5.23
CA TYR A 180 8.34 36.75 -4.74
C TYR A 180 9.21 37.27 -5.89
N GLY A 181 8.81 38.41 -6.48
CA GLY A 181 9.52 39.03 -7.58
C GLY A 181 10.90 39.59 -7.17
N PRO A 182 11.72 40.02 -8.15
CA PRO A 182 12.95 40.73 -7.86
C PRO A 182 12.65 42.06 -7.16
N ARG A 183 13.52 42.46 -6.23
CA ARG A 183 13.46 43.78 -5.61
C ARG A 183 13.69 44.83 -6.69
N THR A 184 12.73 45.72 -6.87
CA THR A 184 12.74 46.72 -7.94
C THR A 184 12.66 48.10 -7.32
N THR A 185 13.46 49.04 -7.81
CA THR A 185 13.45 50.43 -7.35
C THR A 185 12.57 51.27 -8.27
N LEU A 186 11.67 52.05 -7.69
CA LEU A 186 10.85 53.02 -8.40
C LEU A 186 11.25 54.43 -7.98
N ASP A 187 11.63 55.27 -8.94
CA ASP A 187 11.84 56.69 -8.70
C ASP A 187 10.49 57.42 -8.70
N VAL A 188 10.14 58.00 -7.55
CA VAL A 188 8.88 58.68 -7.33
C VAL A 188 9.15 60.19 -7.19
N ALA A 189 8.53 61.00 -8.03
CA ALA A 189 8.62 62.46 -7.93
C ALA A 189 7.65 62.97 -6.86
N VAL A 190 8.18 63.52 -5.77
CA VAL A 190 7.38 64.09 -4.67
C VAL A 190 7.21 65.60 -4.90
N PRO A 191 5.97 66.10 -5.04
CA PRO A 191 5.72 67.53 -5.22
C PRO A 191 6.35 68.36 -4.09
N GLY A 192 7.30 69.24 -4.42
CA GLY A 192 7.98 70.12 -3.47
C GLY A 192 9.15 69.51 -2.69
N GLN A 193 9.48 68.22 -2.88
CA GLN A 193 10.58 67.54 -2.16
C GLN A 193 11.62 66.85 -3.08
N GLY A 194 11.39 66.80 -4.39
CA GLY A 194 12.31 66.18 -5.36
C GLY A 194 11.97 64.71 -5.62
N THR A 195 12.89 63.98 -6.27
CA THR A 195 12.72 62.55 -6.60
C THR A 195 13.20 61.67 -5.45
N THR A 196 12.39 60.72 -5.00
CA THR A 196 12.74 59.72 -3.99
C THR A 196 12.59 58.32 -4.55
N SER A 197 13.60 57.47 -4.35
CA SER A 197 13.58 56.07 -4.77
C SER A 197 12.89 55.19 -3.71
N VAL A 198 11.97 54.32 -4.14
CA VAL A 198 11.28 53.34 -3.28
C VAL A 198 11.51 51.93 -3.81
N ASP A 199 12.01 51.05 -2.97
CA ASP A 199 12.14 49.63 -3.29
C ASP A 199 10.83 48.89 -3.04
N TYR A 200 10.42 48.06 -4.00
CA TYR A 200 9.25 47.21 -3.90
C TYR A 200 9.50 45.79 -4.38
N VAL A 201 8.70 44.86 -3.89
CA VAL A 201 8.68 43.45 -4.30
C VAL A 201 7.24 43.07 -4.63
N LEU A 202 7.06 42.42 -5.79
CA LEU A 202 5.77 41.90 -6.22
C LEU A 202 5.51 40.54 -5.56
N THR A 203 4.31 40.37 -5.01
CA THR A 203 3.87 39.11 -4.39
C THR A 203 2.59 38.56 -5.03
N CYS A 204 2.41 37.23 -4.98
CA CYS A 204 1.16 36.59 -5.37
C CYS A 204 0.02 37.04 -4.42
N SER A 205 -1.06 37.59 -4.95
CA SER A 205 -2.18 38.15 -4.17
C SER A 205 -2.96 37.14 -3.33
N ALA A 206 -2.84 35.85 -3.62
CA ALA A 206 -3.50 34.78 -2.86
C ALA A 206 -2.73 34.36 -1.60
N LEU A 207 -1.47 34.81 -1.44
CA LEU A 207 -0.69 34.52 -0.24
C LEU A 207 -1.30 35.25 0.96
N PRO A 208 -1.36 34.62 2.15
CA PRO A 208 -1.83 35.31 3.36
C PRO A 208 -0.95 36.51 3.74
N ASP A 209 -1.55 37.62 4.17
CA ASP A 209 -0.87 38.87 4.56
C ASP A 209 0.24 38.67 5.60
N GLN A 210 0.16 37.61 6.42
CA GLN A 210 1.23 37.28 7.38
C GLN A 210 2.58 36.97 6.70
N LEU A 211 2.54 36.52 5.44
CA LEU A 211 3.71 36.18 4.63
C LEU A 211 4.28 37.38 3.86
N ASP A 212 3.65 38.56 3.88
CA ASP A 212 4.20 39.78 3.26
C ASP A 212 5.53 40.18 3.90
N SER A 213 5.68 39.87 5.18
CA SER A 213 6.94 40.07 5.91
C SER A 213 8.13 39.34 5.30
N TRP A 214 7.91 38.26 4.55
CA TRP A 214 8.96 37.48 3.90
C TRP A 214 9.51 38.21 2.66
N ALA A 215 8.75 39.13 2.06
CA ALA A 215 9.25 39.96 0.97
C ALA A 215 10.48 40.79 1.39
N ARG A 216 10.61 41.08 2.71
CA ARG A 216 11.76 41.78 3.30
C ARG A 216 12.97 40.89 3.54
N TRP A 217 12.81 39.58 3.51
CA TRP A 217 13.94 38.66 3.67
C TRP A 217 14.71 38.55 2.36
N SER A 218 16.00 38.24 2.47
CA SER A 218 16.81 37.94 1.30
C SER A 218 16.26 36.75 0.51
N SER A 219 16.45 36.77 -0.80
CA SER A 219 16.03 35.68 -1.68
C SER A 219 16.66 34.36 -1.24
N GLY A 220 17.94 34.39 -0.82
CA GLY A 220 18.64 33.28 -0.20
C GLY A 220 17.99 32.79 1.10
N SER A 221 17.68 33.68 2.04
CA SER A 221 17.05 33.32 3.32
C SER A 221 15.67 32.69 3.13
N ARG A 222 14.85 33.26 2.23
CA ARG A 222 13.55 32.68 1.87
C ARG A 222 13.70 31.27 1.31
N THR A 223 14.62 31.09 0.36
CA THR A 223 14.87 29.79 -0.28
C THR A 223 15.34 28.75 0.71
N ALA A 224 16.22 29.13 1.64
CA ALA A 224 16.69 28.27 2.73
C ALA A 224 15.53 27.77 3.61
N VAL A 225 14.63 28.67 4.02
CA VAL A 225 13.44 28.31 4.82
C VAL A 225 12.49 27.42 4.03
N LEU A 226 12.20 27.74 2.77
CA LEU A 226 11.34 26.94 1.91
C LEU A 226 11.93 25.55 1.65
N ALA A 227 13.25 25.43 1.53
CA ALA A 227 13.93 24.13 1.41
C ALA A 227 13.79 23.30 2.70
N VAL A 228 13.92 23.93 3.87
CA VAL A 228 13.68 23.28 5.16
C VAL A 228 12.21 22.82 5.28
N LEU A 229 11.26 23.63 4.81
CA LEU A 229 9.84 23.24 4.78
C LEU A 229 9.59 22.04 3.85
N ALA A 230 10.23 22.01 2.68
CA ALA A 230 10.18 20.85 1.78
C ALA A 230 10.76 19.58 2.44
N ALA A 231 11.88 19.69 3.16
CA ALA A 231 12.45 18.60 3.95
C ALA A 231 11.52 18.16 5.09
N ALA A 232 10.88 19.11 5.78
CA ALA A 232 9.93 18.82 6.86
C ALA A 232 8.70 18.05 6.36
N ALA A 233 8.20 18.33 5.15
CA ALA A 233 7.11 17.58 4.53
C ALA A 233 7.48 16.09 4.31
N VAL A 234 8.72 15.82 3.89
CA VAL A 234 9.24 14.45 3.73
C VAL A 234 9.35 13.75 5.09
N LEU A 235 9.85 14.44 6.11
CA LEU A 235 9.92 13.91 7.46
C LEU A 235 8.54 13.63 8.05
N ALA A 236 7.55 14.49 7.77
CA ALA A 236 6.16 14.26 8.16
C ALA A 236 5.59 13.00 7.51
N LEU A 237 5.83 12.79 6.21
CA LEU A 237 5.44 11.57 5.50
C LEU A 237 6.12 10.33 6.08
N ALA A 238 7.43 10.42 6.37
CA ALA A 238 8.18 9.37 7.02
C ALA A 238 7.65 9.06 8.42
N ALA A 239 7.23 10.08 9.17
CA ALA A 239 6.62 9.95 10.50
C ALA A 239 5.27 9.23 10.40
N VAL A 240 4.37 9.66 9.51
CA VAL A 240 3.07 9.02 9.24
C VAL A 240 3.28 7.54 8.87
N GLY A 241 4.14 7.25 7.90
CA GLY A 241 4.45 5.87 7.50
C GLY A 241 5.16 5.05 8.58
N SER A 242 5.79 5.68 9.58
CA SER A 242 6.45 4.99 10.70
C SER A 242 5.53 4.75 11.91
N THR A 243 4.34 5.36 11.95
CA THR A 243 3.38 5.08 13.02
C THR A 243 2.98 3.61 13.02
N GLY A 244 3.00 2.97 14.20
CA GLY A 244 2.68 1.55 14.38
C GLY A 244 3.89 0.60 14.37
N ARG A 245 5.03 1.02 13.82
CA ARG A 245 6.23 0.17 13.66
C ARG A 245 6.68 -0.52 14.96
N LEU A 246 6.91 0.25 16.03
CA LEU A 246 7.32 -0.29 17.33
C LEU A 246 6.24 -1.11 18.07
N ARG A 247 4.96 -1.00 17.68
CA ARG A 247 3.83 -1.64 18.37
C ARG A 247 3.44 -2.99 17.77
N TYR A 248 3.64 -3.15 16.46
CA TYR A 248 3.39 -4.42 15.77
C TYR A 248 4.63 -5.34 15.81
N GLU A 249 5.84 -4.77 15.85
CA GLU A 249 7.09 -5.52 15.80
C GLU A 249 7.55 -6.15 17.14
N ARG A 250 6.82 -5.97 18.26
CA ARG A 250 7.33 -6.26 19.62
C ARG A 250 7.03 -7.65 20.21
N ARG A 251 6.03 -8.41 19.73
CA ARG A 251 5.70 -9.72 20.34
C ARG A 251 6.28 -10.88 19.53
N MET A 252 7.26 -11.57 20.12
CA MET A 252 7.68 -12.91 19.67
C MET A 252 6.83 -13.98 20.41
N SER A 253 6.51 -15.09 19.75
CA SER A 253 5.84 -16.23 20.39
C SER A 253 6.68 -16.80 21.54
N GLY A 254 6.03 -17.27 22.61
CA GLY A 254 6.70 -17.91 23.76
C GLY A 254 7.61 -19.07 23.36
N THR A 255 7.18 -19.90 22.42
CA THR A 255 7.94 -21.02 21.84
C THR A 255 9.30 -20.58 21.26
N LYS A 256 9.28 -19.52 20.45
CA LYS A 256 10.51 -18.89 19.91
C LYS A 256 11.35 -18.20 20.98
N ALA A 257 10.72 -17.49 21.91
CA ALA A 257 11.42 -16.81 23.00
C ALA A 257 12.16 -17.79 23.94
N ARG A 258 11.63 -19.00 24.09
CA ARG A 258 12.22 -20.09 24.90
C ARG A 258 13.21 -20.97 24.12
N GLY A 259 13.47 -20.68 22.84
CA GLY A 259 14.38 -21.49 22.02
C GLY A 259 13.85 -22.88 21.65
N LEU A 260 12.55 -23.13 21.84
CA LEU A 260 11.88 -24.39 21.51
C LEU A 260 11.53 -24.51 20.02
N ALA A 261 11.67 -23.41 19.27
CA ALA A 261 11.69 -23.46 17.80
C ALA A 261 13.08 -23.97 17.36
N THR A 262 13.21 -25.29 17.27
CA THR A 262 14.49 -25.96 17.03
C THR A 262 14.93 -25.91 15.56
N GLY A 263 14.02 -25.53 14.64
CA GLY A 263 14.26 -25.64 13.20
C GLY A 263 14.65 -27.07 12.79
N THR A 264 14.28 -28.06 13.60
CA THR A 264 14.69 -29.45 13.43
C THR A 264 14.19 -29.96 12.09
N ALA A 265 15.16 -30.44 11.31
CA ALA A 265 15.05 -30.89 9.94
C ALA A 265 13.94 -31.94 9.79
N MET A 266 13.06 -31.73 8.82
CA MET A 266 12.60 -32.88 8.06
C MET A 266 13.76 -33.30 7.17
N ASP A 267 14.16 -34.56 7.32
CA ASP A 267 15.26 -35.23 6.62
C ASP A 267 14.89 -35.58 5.17
N ASP A 268 13.74 -35.11 4.69
CA ASP A 268 13.05 -35.65 3.51
C ASP A 268 13.33 -34.87 2.21
N GLY A 269 14.16 -33.82 2.26
CA GLY A 269 14.48 -32.99 1.09
C GLY A 269 13.32 -32.12 0.54
N LYS A 270 12.12 -32.14 1.15
CA LYS A 270 10.97 -31.29 0.76
C LYS A 270 11.17 -29.83 1.16
N VAL A 271 10.77 -28.90 0.28
CA VAL A 271 10.93 -27.45 0.49
C VAL A 271 9.79 -26.87 1.34
N TRP A 272 10.13 -26.13 2.40
CA TRP A 272 9.13 -25.44 3.23
C TRP A 272 8.51 -24.23 2.53
N PRO A 273 7.18 -24.05 2.61
CA PRO A 273 6.49 -22.83 2.19
C PRO A 273 7.07 -21.58 2.85
N MET A 274 7.03 -20.44 2.13
CA MET A 274 7.71 -19.22 2.56
C MET A 274 7.27 -18.71 3.95
N LEU A 275 5.98 -18.83 4.26
CA LEU A 275 5.39 -18.39 5.54
C LEU A 275 5.78 -19.26 6.74
N ALA A 276 6.20 -20.50 6.48
CA ALA A 276 6.69 -21.43 7.51
C ALA A 276 8.20 -21.26 7.77
N ARG A 277 8.92 -20.49 6.94
CA ARG A 277 10.37 -20.31 7.08
C ARG A 277 10.69 -19.46 8.32
N PRO A 278 11.66 -19.88 9.16
CA PRO A 278 12.08 -19.10 10.30
C PRO A 278 12.48 -17.67 9.93
N GLY A 279 11.97 -16.70 10.68
CA GLY A 279 12.31 -15.28 10.51
C GLY A 279 11.39 -14.49 9.58
N PHE A 280 10.44 -15.12 8.88
CA PHE A 280 9.45 -14.44 8.02
C PHE A 280 8.51 -13.48 8.81
N TRP A 281 8.19 -13.80 10.07
CA TRP A 281 7.31 -12.94 10.89
C TRP A 281 8.10 -12.02 11.84
N THR A 282 9.42 -11.89 11.64
CA THR A 282 10.30 -11.05 12.47
C THR A 282 11.25 -10.22 11.61
N HIS A 283 10.77 -9.13 10.96
CA HIS A 283 11.58 -8.29 10.05
C HIS A 283 11.97 -6.90 10.57
N ALA A 284 11.58 -6.53 11.79
CA ALA A 284 11.75 -5.20 12.38
C ALA A 284 13.15 -4.55 12.23
N LYS A 285 14.22 -5.33 12.45
CA LYS A 285 15.61 -4.82 12.33
C LYS A 285 16.04 -4.59 10.88
N ARG A 286 15.50 -5.35 9.93
CA ARG A 286 15.89 -5.32 8.51
C ARG A 286 15.20 -4.18 7.76
N SER A 287 13.93 -3.92 8.05
CA SER A 287 13.16 -2.82 7.44
C SER A 287 13.68 -1.42 7.80
N SER A 288 14.53 -1.26 8.84
CA SER A 288 15.03 0.06 9.28
C SER A 288 16.14 0.60 8.40
N VAL A 289 16.87 -0.29 7.73
CA VAL A 289 17.92 0.10 6.81
C VAL A 289 17.34 0.87 5.62
N LEU A 290 16.23 0.38 5.05
CA LEU A 290 15.51 1.09 3.99
C LEU A 290 15.07 2.50 4.40
N TRP A 291 14.70 2.68 5.67
CA TRP A 291 14.26 3.99 6.16
C TRP A 291 15.38 5.03 6.07
N TYR A 292 16.61 4.69 6.52
CA TYR A 292 17.77 5.57 6.40
C TYR A 292 18.15 5.82 4.94
N GLN A 293 18.07 4.80 4.09
CA GLN A 293 18.38 4.92 2.66
C GLN A 293 17.45 5.91 1.96
N HIS A 294 16.13 5.81 2.15
CA HIS A 294 15.17 6.71 1.53
C HIS A 294 15.32 8.16 2.02
N LEU A 295 15.59 8.38 3.31
CA LEU A 295 15.86 9.72 3.81
C LEU A 295 17.18 10.28 3.28
N SER A 296 18.24 9.48 3.25
CA SER A 296 19.53 9.88 2.67
C SER A 296 19.34 10.38 1.23
N ALA A 297 18.59 9.64 0.40
CA ALA A 297 18.29 10.05 -0.96
C ALA A 297 17.42 11.32 -1.04
N ALA A 298 16.44 11.48 -0.15
CA ALA A 298 15.60 12.68 -0.12
C ALA A 298 16.41 13.95 0.19
N PHE A 299 17.27 13.91 1.22
CA PHE A 299 18.14 15.03 1.57
C PHE A 299 19.20 15.28 0.50
N ALA A 300 19.75 14.23 -0.11
CA ALA A 300 20.69 14.35 -1.23
C ALA A 300 20.04 15.04 -2.44
N LEU A 301 18.81 14.67 -2.81
CA LEU A 301 18.10 15.31 -3.92
C LEU A 301 17.83 16.78 -3.64
N LEU A 302 17.37 17.14 -2.45
CA LEU A 302 17.17 18.55 -2.08
C LEU A 302 18.47 19.36 -2.14
N ALA A 303 19.58 18.80 -1.66
CA ALA A 303 20.89 19.42 -1.75
C ALA A 303 21.34 19.61 -3.21
N VAL A 304 21.14 18.60 -4.07
CA VAL A 304 21.45 18.68 -5.51
C VAL A 304 20.59 19.74 -6.19
N LEU A 305 19.29 19.82 -5.89
CA LEU A 305 18.40 20.83 -6.47
C LEU A 305 18.86 22.25 -6.13
N LEU A 306 19.18 22.52 -4.86
CA LEU A 306 19.71 23.81 -4.43
C LEU A 306 21.06 24.10 -5.08
N ALA A 307 22.02 23.19 -4.94
CA ALA A 307 23.37 23.40 -5.44
C ALA A 307 23.41 23.55 -6.97
N TRP A 308 22.59 22.80 -7.71
CA TRP A 308 22.44 22.98 -9.15
C TRP A 308 21.93 24.38 -9.47
N HIS A 309 20.87 24.84 -8.82
CA HIS A 309 20.30 26.15 -9.11
C HIS A 309 21.30 27.29 -8.85
N PHE A 310 21.97 27.29 -7.69
CA PHE A 310 22.91 28.34 -7.34
C PHE A 310 24.25 28.25 -8.08
N LEU A 311 24.64 27.08 -8.59
CA LEU A 311 25.82 26.93 -9.45
C LEU A 311 25.68 27.70 -10.77
N TYR A 312 24.46 27.76 -11.33
CA TYR A 312 24.19 28.36 -12.63
C TYR A 312 23.37 29.65 -12.54
N ARG A 313 23.16 30.19 -11.33
CA ARG A 313 22.32 31.36 -11.12
C ARG A 313 22.79 32.55 -11.96
N ASP A 314 24.11 32.73 -12.01
CA ASP A 314 24.75 33.88 -12.64
C ASP A 314 25.16 33.58 -14.11
N GLU A 315 24.68 32.46 -14.66
CA GLU A 315 24.96 32.00 -16.03
C GLU A 315 23.69 32.10 -16.90
N PRO A 316 23.45 33.23 -17.58
CA PRO A 316 22.18 33.50 -18.27
C PRO A 316 21.84 32.48 -19.36
N GLU A 317 22.85 31.95 -20.05
CA GLU A 317 22.67 30.93 -21.10
C GLU A 317 22.16 29.58 -20.54
N CYS A 318 22.28 29.35 -19.23
CA CYS A 318 21.95 28.08 -18.60
C CYS A 318 20.52 28.00 -18.04
N TRP A 319 19.70 29.05 -18.20
CA TRP A 319 18.34 29.16 -17.66
C TRP A 319 17.24 28.42 -18.43
N ASP A 320 17.61 27.62 -19.42
CA ASP A 320 16.71 26.70 -20.12
C ASP A 320 17.14 25.25 -19.85
N ALA A 321 16.20 24.46 -19.35
CA ALA A 321 16.42 23.06 -18.97
C ALA A 321 16.58 22.12 -20.18
N THR A 322 16.02 22.48 -21.33
CA THR A 322 16.26 21.79 -22.60
C THR A 322 17.60 22.27 -23.14
N GLY A 323 18.43 21.40 -23.74
CA GLY A 323 19.68 21.86 -24.35
C GLY A 323 20.74 22.38 -23.38
N PHE A 324 20.56 22.10 -22.08
CA PHE A 324 21.44 22.56 -21.01
C PHE A 324 22.92 22.27 -21.29
N GLY A 325 23.24 21.04 -21.73
CA GLY A 325 24.61 20.68 -22.10
C GLY A 325 25.08 21.27 -23.42
N ALA A 326 24.17 21.46 -24.39
CA ALA A 326 24.49 22.00 -25.71
C ALA A 326 24.95 23.47 -25.66
N ARG A 327 24.49 24.22 -24.65
CA ARG A 327 24.88 25.62 -24.40
C ARG A 327 26.17 25.77 -23.58
N GLY A 328 26.95 24.70 -23.40
CA GLY A 328 28.22 24.77 -22.68
C GLY A 328 28.11 24.76 -21.16
N CYS A 329 26.90 24.66 -20.57
CA CYS A 329 26.71 24.69 -19.12
C CYS A 329 27.34 23.51 -18.36
N LEU A 330 27.79 22.46 -19.05
CA LEU A 330 28.53 21.34 -18.45
C LEU A 330 30.05 21.50 -18.61
N GLY A 331 30.50 22.65 -19.11
CA GLY A 331 31.90 22.98 -19.31
C GLY A 331 32.66 23.19 -17.99
N PRO A 332 33.97 22.88 -17.95
CA PRO A 332 34.78 23.03 -16.75
C PRO A 332 34.96 24.50 -16.34
N ASP A 333 34.87 25.43 -17.27
CA ASP A 333 34.89 26.87 -17.08
C ASP A 333 33.81 27.34 -16.10
N VAL A 334 32.56 26.88 -16.26
CA VAL A 334 31.46 27.23 -15.35
C VAL A 334 31.71 26.65 -13.94
N TRP A 335 32.20 25.41 -13.86
CA TRP A 335 32.37 24.70 -12.58
C TRP A 335 33.60 25.18 -11.79
N THR A 336 34.59 25.75 -12.49
CA THR A 336 35.84 26.26 -11.90
C THR A 336 35.84 27.78 -11.72
N ALA A 337 34.80 28.47 -12.17
CA ALA A 337 34.60 29.89 -11.92
C ALA A 337 34.67 30.23 -10.42
N SER A 338 35.16 31.43 -10.12
CA SER A 338 35.31 31.91 -8.74
C SER A 338 33.95 31.96 -8.05
N GLY A 339 33.80 31.22 -6.94
CA GLY A 339 32.54 31.12 -6.19
C GLY A 339 31.73 29.85 -6.46
N ASN A 340 31.98 29.16 -7.59
CA ASN A 340 31.21 27.99 -8.01
C ASN A 340 31.72 26.65 -7.44
N GLY A 341 32.96 26.60 -6.96
CA GLY A 341 33.60 25.36 -6.51
C GLY A 341 32.85 24.62 -5.39
N SER A 342 32.26 25.34 -4.42
CA SER A 342 31.48 24.72 -3.34
C SER A 342 30.20 24.07 -3.88
N TRP A 343 29.48 24.74 -4.77
CA TRP A 343 28.27 24.24 -5.41
C TRP A 343 28.55 23.03 -6.31
N ALA A 344 29.62 23.10 -7.12
CA ALA A 344 30.07 21.99 -7.95
C ALA A 344 30.37 20.73 -7.12
N VAL A 345 31.07 20.89 -6.00
CA VAL A 345 31.33 19.78 -5.05
C VAL A 345 30.03 19.23 -4.48
N MET A 346 29.08 20.09 -4.07
CA MET A 346 27.78 19.64 -3.54
C MET A 346 26.99 18.82 -4.57
N VAL A 347 26.94 19.26 -5.84
CA VAL A 347 26.28 18.53 -6.93
C VAL A 347 26.95 17.17 -7.13
N ALA A 348 28.27 17.12 -7.27
CA ALA A 348 29.01 15.88 -7.49
C ALA A 348 28.83 14.87 -6.34
N VAL A 349 28.97 15.32 -5.09
CA VAL A 349 28.79 14.49 -3.89
C VAL A 349 27.34 14.04 -3.75
N GLY A 350 26.38 14.93 -4.01
CA GLY A 350 24.94 14.62 -3.93
C GLY A 350 24.51 13.57 -4.96
N VAL A 351 24.95 13.72 -6.22
CA VAL A 351 24.69 12.73 -7.28
C VAL A 351 25.37 11.39 -6.96
N LEU A 352 26.62 11.39 -6.51
CA LEU A 352 27.32 10.18 -6.08
C LEU A 352 26.56 9.48 -4.93
N LEU A 353 26.09 10.25 -3.95
CA LEU A 353 25.31 9.72 -2.84
C LEU A 353 23.99 9.08 -3.31
N LEU A 354 23.26 9.72 -4.25
CA LEU A 354 22.06 9.14 -4.85
C LEU A 354 22.35 7.80 -5.55
N VAL A 355 23.45 7.70 -6.30
CA VAL A 355 23.87 6.45 -6.96
C VAL A 355 24.23 5.36 -5.94
N VAL A 356 25.00 5.70 -4.91
CA VAL A 356 25.39 4.77 -3.84
C VAL A 356 24.15 4.26 -3.09
N VAL A 357 23.22 5.16 -2.75
CA VAL A 357 21.97 4.79 -2.07
C VAL A 357 21.10 3.92 -2.96
N ALA A 358 20.91 4.26 -4.24
CA ALA A 358 20.15 3.44 -5.18
C ALA A 358 20.74 2.02 -5.31
N PHE A 359 22.07 1.91 -5.41
CA PHE A 359 22.75 0.61 -5.43
C PHE A 359 22.50 -0.19 -4.14
N ARG A 360 22.59 0.46 -2.97
CA ARG A 360 22.32 -0.21 -1.69
C ARG A 360 20.86 -0.66 -1.60
N VAL A 361 19.90 0.21 -1.94
CA VAL A 361 18.45 -0.10 -1.97
C VAL A 361 18.16 -1.32 -2.84
N ALA A 362 18.76 -1.41 -4.02
CA ALA A 362 18.60 -2.56 -4.92
C ALA A 362 19.20 -3.87 -4.36
N ARG A 363 20.20 -3.77 -3.49
CA ARG A 363 20.98 -4.90 -2.95
C ARG A 363 20.56 -5.32 -1.55
N VAL A 364 19.66 -4.61 -0.87
CA VAL A 364 19.18 -5.03 0.46
C VAL A 364 18.43 -6.36 0.34
N ARG A 365 18.71 -7.29 1.25
CA ARG A 365 17.93 -8.51 1.43
C ARG A 365 16.93 -8.34 2.57
N LEU A 366 15.67 -8.64 2.29
CA LEU A 366 14.64 -8.70 3.34
C LEU A 366 13.98 -10.07 3.46
N ASP A 367 14.12 -10.94 2.46
CA ASP A 367 13.51 -12.28 2.47
C ASP A 367 14.26 -13.24 3.41
N PRO A 368 13.53 -14.15 4.10
CA PRO A 368 14.16 -15.22 4.88
C PRO A 368 15.06 -16.10 4.01
N LEU A 369 16.05 -16.71 4.63
CA LEU A 369 16.98 -17.61 3.96
C LEU A 369 16.24 -18.84 3.38
N PRO A 370 16.65 -19.33 2.18
CA PRO A 370 16.20 -20.61 1.67
C PRO A 370 16.46 -21.73 2.68
N HIS A 371 15.66 -22.79 2.61
CA HIS A 371 15.92 -24.01 3.37
C HIS A 371 17.29 -24.59 2.99
N GLY A 372 18.06 -25.07 3.97
CA GLY A 372 19.42 -25.58 3.75
C GLY A 372 20.52 -24.51 3.58
N ALA A 373 20.22 -23.22 3.78
CA ALA A 373 21.26 -22.19 3.81
C ALA A 373 22.30 -22.49 4.91
N SER A 374 23.59 -22.32 4.60
CA SER A 374 24.66 -22.65 5.55
C SER A 374 24.54 -21.88 6.86
N ARG A 375 24.99 -22.47 7.97
CA ARG A 375 25.06 -21.79 9.28
C ARG A 375 25.72 -20.41 9.18
N ALA A 376 26.75 -20.26 8.34
CA ALA A 376 27.44 -18.99 8.09
C ALA A 376 26.55 -17.94 7.38
N ALA A 377 25.64 -18.37 6.49
CA ALA A 377 24.65 -17.47 5.90
C ALA A 377 23.61 -17.02 6.94
N ALA A 378 23.18 -17.94 7.82
CA ALA A 378 22.24 -17.65 8.91
C ALA A 378 22.79 -16.68 9.96
N THR A 379 24.05 -16.82 10.36
CA THR A 379 24.69 -15.88 11.29
C THR A 379 24.86 -14.48 10.67
N SER A 380 25.25 -14.40 9.40
CA SER A 380 25.37 -13.11 8.69
C SER A 380 24.03 -12.36 8.53
N ASP A 381 22.91 -13.08 8.43
CA ASP A 381 21.55 -12.49 8.35
C ASP A 381 21.06 -11.96 9.71
N ALA A 382 21.59 -12.49 10.82
CA ALA A 382 21.29 -12.02 12.17
C ALA A 382 22.04 -10.74 12.57
N GLU A 383 23.19 -10.46 11.93
CA GLU A 383 24.12 -9.37 12.26
C GLU A 383 23.99 -8.11 11.38
N VAL A 384 22.83 -7.89 10.73
CA VAL A 384 22.63 -6.71 9.87
C VAL A 384 22.81 -5.40 10.67
N SER A 385 23.98 -4.76 10.51
CA SER A 385 24.30 -3.48 11.15
C SER A 385 23.59 -2.33 10.44
N ARG A 386 23.02 -1.42 11.23
CA ARG A 386 22.40 -0.17 10.76
C ARG A 386 23.41 0.95 10.54
N ALA A 387 24.63 0.81 11.07
CA ALA A 387 25.65 1.85 11.07
C ALA A 387 25.98 2.42 9.68
N PRO A 388 26.20 1.62 8.61
CA PRO A 388 26.57 2.18 7.31
C PRO A 388 25.45 3.03 6.70
N ASP A 389 24.20 2.58 6.80
CA ASP A 389 23.06 3.29 6.22
C ASP A 389 22.68 4.52 7.06
N ALA A 390 22.87 4.47 8.39
CA ALA A 390 22.78 5.65 9.25
C ALA A 390 23.88 6.68 8.95
N ALA A 391 25.10 6.24 8.62
CA ALA A 391 26.19 7.13 8.21
C ALA A 391 25.87 7.83 6.87
N LEU A 392 25.35 7.10 5.88
CA LEU A 392 24.89 7.70 4.60
C LEU A 392 23.76 8.72 4.81
N PHE A 393 22.85 8.45 5.73
CA PHE A 393 21.85 9.44 6.14
C PHE A 393 22.49 10.68 6.76
N GLY A 394 23.47 10.51 7.66
CA GLY A 394 24.24 11.62 8.24
C GLY A 394 24.95 12.46 7.18
N VAL A 395 25.56 11.84 6.17
CA VAL A 395 26.19 12.54 5.04
C VAL A 395 25.16 13.33 4.23
N GLY A 396 24.02 12.74 3.88
CA GLY A 396 22.96 13.43 3.14
C GLY A 396 22.38 14.62 3.93
N PHE A 397 22.15 14.43 5.23
CA PHE A 397 21.68 15.50 6.11
C PHE A 397 22.69 16.64 6.25
N ALA A 398 23.97 16.32 6.43
CA ALA A 398 25.03 17.31 6.51
C ALA A 398 25.21 18.07 5.19
N LEU A 399 25.14 17.38 4.05
CA LEU A 399 25.20 18.00 2.72
C LEU A 399 24.04 18.97 2.50
N PHE A 400 22.81 18.58 2.87
CA PHE A 400 21.66 19.46 2.80
C PHE A 400 21.79 20.66 3.76
N GLY A 401 22.24 20.44 5.00
CA GLY A 401 22.49 21.52 5.94
C GLY A 401 23.54 22.51 5.44
N TRP A 402 24.61 22.01 4.82
CA TRP A 402 25.63 22.85 4.18
C TRP A 402 25.04 23.69 3.04
N ALA A 403 24.24 23.08 2.15
CA ALA A 403 23.54 23.80 1.10
C ALA A 403 22.61 24.90 1.67
N VAL A 404 21.79 24.59 2.68
CA VAL A 404 20.88 25.55 3.31
C VAL A 404 21.62 26.75 3.90
N VAL A 405 22.74 26.53 4.60
CA VAL A 405 23.54 27.60 5.20
C VAL A 405 24.16 28.51 4.13
N VAL A 406 24.73 27.92 3.06
CA VAL A 406 25.32 28.72 1.98
C VAL A 406 24.24 29.48 1.20
N VAL A 407 23.09 28.85 0.93
CA VAL A 407 21.93 29.50 0.30
C VAL A 407 21.43 30.68 1.12
N ALA A 408 21.31 30.54 2.44
CA ALA A 408 20.87 31.64 3.31
C ALA A 408 21.79 32.87 3.24
N GLY A 409 23.10 32.65 3.04
CA GLY A 409 24.11 33.70 2.89
C GLY A 409 24.26 34.29 1.50
N SER A 410 23.50 33.83 0.49
CA SER A 410 23.67 34.22 -0.92
C SER A 410 23.13 35.62 -1.31
N GLY A 411 22.57 36.36 -0.36
CA GLY A 411 22.11 37.74 -0.56
C GLY A 411 20.72 37.86 -1.19
N ASP A 412 20.43 39.05 -1.72
CA ASP A 412 19.12 39.49 -2.23
C ASP A 412 18.96 39.32 -3.75
N GLU A 413 19.96 38.72 -4.42
CA GLU A 413 19.95 38.58 -5.88
C GLU A 413 18.73 37.77 -6.37
N PRO A 414 18.14 38.11 -7.53
CA PRO A 414 16.96 37.43 -8.05
C PRO A 414 17.15 35.91 -8.17
N LEU A 415 16.13 35.13 -7.77
CA LEU A 415 16.11 33.67 -7.94
C LEU A 415 15.80 33.22 -9.36
N ARG A 416 15.42 34.13 -10.24
CA ARG A 416 15.23 33.84 -11.67
C ARG A 416 15.44 35.11 -12.50
N PRO A 417 15.85 34.96 -13.77
CA PRO A 417 15.83 36.05 -14.73
C PRO A 417 14.42 36.63 -14.90
N SER A 418 14.35 37.88 -15.36
CA SER A 418 13.08 38.53 -15.72
C SER A 418 12.46 37.97 -16.99
N ASP A 419 13.20 37.15 -17.76
CA ASP A 419 12.70 36.48 -18.95
C ASP A 419 11.58 35.49 -18.57
N PRO A 420 10.34 35.67 -19.07
CA PRO A 420 9.24 34.74 -18.81
C PRO A 420 9.48 33.34 -19.39
N ALA A 421 10.39 33.18 -20.36
CA ALA A 421 10.76 31.88 -20.92
C ALA A 421 11.77 31.10 -20.05
N ALA A 422 12.43 31.75 -19.09
CA ALA A 422 13.38 31.09 -18.20
C ALA A 422 12.68 30.12 -17.24
N VAL A 423 13.26 28.94 -17.03
CA VAL A 423 12.66 27.99 -16.09
C VAL A 423 12.75 28.56 -14.66
N PRO A 424 11.68 28.46 -13.85
CA PRO A 424 11.68 29.05 -12.50
C PRO A 424 12.77 28.49 -11.59
N PHE A 425 13.12 27.21 -11.78
CA PHE A 425 14.13 26.53 -11.00
C PHE A 425 14.70 25.34 -11.78
N LEU A 426 15.97 25.46 -12.19
CA LEU A 426 16.65 24.55 -13.13
C LEU A 426 16.42 23.05 -12.91
N GLY A 427 16.77 22.55 -11.72
CA GLY A 427 16.67 21.12 -11.45
C GLY A 427 15.22 20.59 -11.48
N LEU A 428 14.24 21.45 -11.20
CA LEU A 428 12.83 21.06 -11.13
C LEU A 428 12.18 20.96 -12.51
N ALA A 429 12.75 21.56 -13.54
CA ALA A 429 12.29 21.40 -14.92
C ALA A 429 12.58 20.02 -15.51
N ALA A 430 13.61 19.31 -14.99
CA ALA A 430 14.07 18.03 -15.51
C ALA A 430 13.67 16.83 -14.63
N VAL A 431 13.84 16.98 -13.31
CA VAL A 431 13.75 15.86 -12.35
C VAL A 431 12.39 15.14 -12.38
N PRO A 432 11.23 15.81 -12.41
CA PRO A 432 9.93 15.13 -12.47
C PRO A 432 9.81 14.20 -13.69
N SER A 433 10.11 14.70 -14.89
CA SER A 433 10.06 13.91 -16.13
C SER A 433 11.04 12.74 -16.14
N LEU A 434 12.26 12.93 -15.62
CA LEU A 434 13.24 11.84 -15.47
C LEU A 434 12.75 10.76 -14.51
N LEU A 435 12.10 11.12 -13.41
CA LEU A 435 11.51 10.17 -12.46
C LEU A 435 10.33 9.43 -13.07
N ILE A 436 9.48 10.10 -13.86
CA ILE A 436 8.39 9.47 -14.62
C ILE A 436 8.97 8.45 -15.62
N GLY A 437 9.99 8.82 -16.39
CA GLY A 437 10.70 7.93 -17.30
C GLY A 437 11.31 6.71 -16.61
N LEU A 438 11.96 6.92 -15.46
CA LEU A 438 12.50 5.83 -14.65
C LEU A 438 11.39 4.87 -14.18
N MET A 439 10.27 5.39 -13.68
CA MET A 439 9.13 4.56 -13.27
C MET A 439 8.53 3.77 -14.43
N VAL A 440 8.39 4.38 -15.61
CA VAL A 440 7.91 3.72 -16.84
C VAL A 440 8.80 2.54 -17.22
N VAL A 441 10.12 2.76 -17.26
CA VAL A 441 11.11 1.73 -17.60
C VAL A 441 11.09 0.58 -16.56
N LEU A 442 11.01 0.91 -15.27
CA LEU A 442 10.91 -0.09 -14.20
C LEU A 442 9.58 -0.88 -14.26
N CYS A 443 8.47 -0.23 -14.62
CA CYS A 443 7.20 -0.91 -14.87
C CYS A 443 7.32 -1.93 -16.00
N VAL A 444 7.94 -1.57 -17.13
CA VAL A 444 8.12 -2.51 -18.24
C VAL A 444 8.97 -3.71 -17.85
N ALA A 445 10.11 -3.47 -17.20
CA ALA A 445 10.94 -4.57 -16.69
C ALA A 445 10.18 -5.47 -15.70
N SER A 446 9.22 -4.90 -14.94
CA SER A 446 8.42 -5.66 -13.98
C SER A 446 7.48 -6.71 -14.61
N VAL A 447 7.12 -6.57 -15.89
CA VAL A 447 6.32 -7.55 -16.65
C VAL A 447 7.01 -8.92 -16.69
N GLY A 448 8.34 -8.93 -16.75
CA GLY A 448 9.17 -10.13 -16.87
C GLY A 448 9.64 -10.73 -15.54
N LEU A 449 9.29 -10.14 -14.38
CA LEU A 449 9.88 -10.57 -13.11
C LEU A 449 9.48 -11.99 -12.71
N ARG A 450 8.21 -12.36 -12.90
CA ARG A 450 7.77 -13.75 -12.67
C ARG A 450 8.33 -14.71 -13.73
N SER A 451 8.76 -14.24 -14.89
CA SER A 451 9.49 -15.07 -15.88
C SER A 451 10.99 -15.18 -15.60
N ARG A 452 11.46 -14.80 -14.41
CA ARG A 452 12.88 -14.81 -14.02
C ARG A 452 13.77 -14.05 -15.01
N LEU A 453 13.26 -12.92 -15.52
CA LEU A 453 14.03 -12.02 -16.38
C LEU A 453 15.30 -11.60 -15.62
N ARG A 454 16.45 -12.09 -16.09
CA ARG A 454 17.73 -11.90 -15.39
C ARG A 454 18.07 -10.41 -15.30
N ALA A 455 18.64 -9.99 -14.16
CA ALA A 455 19.20 -8.63 -13.99
C ALA A 455 20.12 -8.22 -15.12
N ALA A 456 20.92 -9.16 -15.63
CA ALA A 456 21.84 -8.93 -16.74
C ALA A 456 21.15 -8.49 -18.05
N VAL A 457 19.84 -8.69 -18.18
CA VAL A 457 19.06 -8.29 -19.35
C VAL A 457 18.37 -6.95 -19.10
N TRP A 458 17.63 -6.83 -18.01
CA TRP A 458 16.85 -5.61 -17.76
C TRP A 458 17.73 -4.45 -17.29
N ALA A 459 18.68 -4.67 -16.39
CA ALA A 459 19.44 -3.58 -15.78
C ALA A 459 20.25 -2.77 -16.81
N PRO A 460 20.95 -3.37 -17.79
CA PRO A 460 21.59 -2.60 -18.85
C PRO A 460 20.60 -1.81 -19.69
N CYS A 461 19.44 -2.38 -20.05
CA CYS A 461 18.41 -1.66 -20.80
C CYS A 461 17.89 -0.44 -20.01
N VAL A 462 17.71 -0.59 -18.69
CA VAL A 462 17.32 0.53 -17.82
C VAL A 462 18.39 1.60 -17.76
N VAL A 463 19.67 1.22 -17.57
CA VAL A 463 20.79 2.17 -17.52
C VAL A 463 20.93 2.91 -18.85
N VAL A 464 20.84 2.20 -19.99
CA VAL A 464 20.90 2.80 -21.33
C VAL A 464 19.72 3.73 -21.58
N ALA A 465 18.50 3.34 -21.18
CA ALA A 465 17.32 4.19 -21.34
C ALA A 465 17.42 5.46 -20.48
N VAL A 466 17.83 5.35 -19.22
CA VAL A 466 18.02 6.51 -18.33
C VAL A 466 19.15 7.40 -18.83
N GLY A 467 20.30 6.81 -19.20
CA GLY A 467 21.43 7.55 -19.74
C GLY A 467 21.08 8.28 -21.03
N GLY A 468 20.45 7.58 -21.99
CA GLY A 468 20.00 8.17 -23.23
C GLY A 468 18.93 9.25 -23.05
N ALA A 469 18.02 9.12 -22.08
CA ALA A 469 17.04 10.14 -21.74
C ALA A 469 17.70 11.39 -21.15
N VAL A 470 18.65 11.22 -20.22
CA VAL A 470 19.44 12.34 -19.67
C VAL A 470 20.24 13.02 -20.79
N THR A 471 20.90 12.25 -21.66
CA THR A 471 21.64 12.81 -22.80
C THR A 471 20.72 13.54 -23.77
N ALA A 472 19.53 13.00 -24.07
CA ALA A 472 18.54 13.64 -24.94
C ALA A 472 18.03 14.97 -24.36
N LEU A 473 17.91 15.06 -23.03
CA LEU A 473 17.51 16.29 -22.36
C LEU A 473 18.62 17.35 -22.42
N LEU A 474 19.86 16.94 -22.14
CA LEU A 474 21.02 17.82 -22.11
C LEU A 474 21.46 18.28 -23.51
N TRP A 475 21.30 17.44 -24.53
CA TRP A 475 21.61 17.71 -25.94
C TRP A 475 20.46 17.26 -26.85
N PRO A 476 19.37 18.05 -26.96
CA PRO A 476 18.16 17.70 -27.71
C PRO A 476 18.35 17.79 -29.22
N ASP A 477 19.27 18.66 -29.67
CA ASP A 477 19.45 19.02 -31.07
C ASP A 477 20.53 18.20 -31.79
N GLY A 478 20.47 18.27 -33.11
CA GLY A 478 21.44 17.63 -34.01
C GLY A 478 21.37 16.10 -34.01
N ALA A 479 22.33 15.47 -34.71
CA ALA A 479 22.39 14.02 -34.85
C ALA A 479 22.54 13.30 -33.50
N GLY A 480 23.24 13.91 -32.54
CA GLY A 480 23.44 13.35 -31.19
C GLY A 480 22.15 13.20 -30.39
N GLY A 481 21.28 14.23 -30.39
CA GLY A 481 19.97 14.18 -29.73
C GLY A 481 18.98 13.21 -30.37
N VAL A 482 19.05 13.05 -31.70
CA VAL A 482 18.27 12.02 -32.42
C VAL A 482 18.77 10.62 -32.05
N VAL A 483 20.09 10.41 -32.01
CA VAL A 483 20.68 9.13 -31.62
C VAL A 483 20.34 8.77 -30.17
N SER A 484 20.44 9.70 -29.21
CA SER A 484 20.14 9.43 -27.79
C SER A 484 18.66 9.07 -27.55
N ARG A 485 17.73 9.77 -28.21
CA ARG A 485 16.29 9.42 -28.19
C ARG A 485 16.02 8.07 -28.84
N SER A 486 16.66 7.80 -29.99
CA SER A 486 16.53 6.53 -30.70
C SER A 486 17.06 5.36 -29.87
N VAL A 487 18.23 5.52 -29.25
CA VAL A 487 18.84 4.52 -28.36
C VAL A 487 17.95 4.26 -27.14
N THR A 488 17.40 5.31 -26.53
CA THR A 488 16.42 5.19 -25.43
C THR A 488 15.18 4.42 -25.86
N GLY A 489 14.59 4.80 -26.99
CA GLY A 489 13.41 4.13 -27.57
C GLY A 489 13.68 2.66 -27.91
N VAL A 490 14.81 2.36 -28.53
CA VAL A 490 15.22 0.97 -28.85
C VAL A 490 15.43 0.16 -27.57
N ALA A 491 16.15 0.68 -26.58
CA ALA A 491 16.37 -0.01 -25.30
C ALA A 491 15.03 -0.31 -24.60
N PHE A 492 14.09 0.64 -24.63
CA PHE A 492 12.75 0.46 -24.10
C PHE A 492 11.95 -0.61 -24.86
N VAL A 493 11.91 -0.55 -26.19
CA VAL A 493 11.17 -1.52 -27.03
C VAL A 493 11.77 -2.91 -26.89
N VAL A 494 13.09 -3.05 -26.88
CA VAL A 494 13.77 -4.33 -26.65
C VAL A 494 13.38 -4.90 -25.28
N LEU A 495 13.45 -4.08 -24.22
CA LEU A 495 13.05 -4.50 -22.88
C LEU A 495 11.58 -4.94 -22.82
N LEU A 496 10.68 -4.18 -23.46
CA LEU A 496 9.25 -4.50 -23.54
C LEU A 496 9.01 -5.84 -24.24
N VAL A 497 9.57 -6.02 -25.44
CA VAL A 497 9.43 -7.26 -26.22
C VAL A 497 9.99 -8.44 -25.44
N VAL A 498 11.18 -8.32 -24.88
CA VAL A 498 11.81 -9.40 -24.10
C VAL A 498 10.96 -9.74 -22.87
N ALA A 499 10.49 -8.74 -22.11
CA ALA A 499 9.67 -8.97 -20.93
C ALA A 499 8.32 -9.64 -21.26
N VAL A 500 7.65 -9.18 -22.32
CA VAL A 500 6.36 -9.74 -22.78
C VAL A 500 6.54 -11.17 -23.28
N VAL A 501 7.56 -11.43 -24.10
CA VAL A 501 7.86 -12.77 -24.64
C VAL A 501 8.27 -13.73 -23.53
N ALA A 502 9.12 -13.30 -22.60
CA ALA A 502 9.52 -14.10 -21.45
C ALA A 502 8.30 -14.50 -20.60
N ASN A 503 7.38 -13.56 -20.32
CA ASN A 503 6.15 -13.87 -19.60
C ASN A 503 5.22 -14.81 -20.38
N ALA A 504 5.06 -14.61 -21.68
CA ALA A 504 4.14 -15.41 -22.51
C ALA A 504 4.58 -16.89 -22.65
N ARG A 505 5.87 -17.20 -22.56
CA ARG A 505 6.40 -18.57 -22.72
C ARG A 505 6.09 -19.50 -21.54
N HIS A 506 5.73 -18.98 -20.35
CA HIS A 506 5.44 -19.82 -19.19
C HIS A 506 3.98 -20.30 -19.14
N ARG A 507 3.77 -21.61 -19.34
CA ARG A 507 2.45 -22.26 -19.46
C ARG A 507 1.55 -22.17 -18.21
N THR A 508 2.13 -22.09 -17.02
CA THR A 508 1.38 -22.08 -15.73
C THR A 508 0.86 -20.70 -15.33
N ARG A 509 1.34 -19.61 -15.96
CA ARG A 509 1.06 -18.23 -15.52
C ARG A 509 -0.38 -17.81 -15.75
N SER A 510 -1.12 -18.43 -16.68
CA SER A 510 -2.54 -18.14 -16.90
C SER A 510 -3.40 -18.32 -15.63
N ARG A 511 -2.92 -19.11 -14.67
CA ARG A 511 -3.58 -19.41 -13.39
C ARG A 511 -3.11 -18.51 -12.24
N GLU A 512 -2.25 -17.53 -12.51
CA GLU A 512 -1.78 -16.54 -11.54
C GLU A 512 -2.41 -15.17 -11.81
N GLY A 513 -2.31 -14.27 -10.83
CA GLY A 513 -2.79 -12.89 -10.89
C GLY A 513 -2.29 -12.16 -12.12
N TRP A 514 -3.21 -11.61 -12.92
CA TRP A 514 -2.92 -10.91 -14.18
C TRP A 514 -2.05 -11.71 -15.16
N SER A 515 -2.15 -13.03 -15.09
CA SER A 515 -1.33 -13.96 -15.86
C SER A 515 0.18 -13.78 -15.63
N GLY A 516 0.57 -13.59 -14.37
CA GLY A 516 1.95 -13.38 -13.93
C GLY A 516 2.41 -11.92 -13.93
N ARG A 517 1.56 -10.98 -14.36
CA ARG A 517 1.90 -9.54 -14.47
C ARG A 517 1.51 -8.71 -13.24
N GLY A 518 1.31 -9.37 -12.08
CA GLY A 518 0.99 -8.71 -10.81
C GLY A 518 1.93 -7.55 -10.45
N PRO A 519 3.26 -7.71 -10.56
CA PRO A 519 4.20 -6.61 -10.30
C PRO A 519 3.90 -5.39 -11.19
N PHE A 520 3.77 -5.58 -12.50
CA PHE A 520 3.47 -4.50 -13.44
C PHE A 520 2.18 -3.76 -13.10
N VAL A 521 1.08 -4.48 -12.89
CA VAL A 521 -0.22 -3.86 -12.62
C VAL A 521 -0.18 -3.02 -11.35
N LEU A 522 0.44 -3.54 -10.29
CA LEU A 522 0.53 -2.85 -9.00
C LEU A 522 1.50 -1.67 -9.02
N LEU A 523 2.65 -1.79 -9.69
CA LEU A 523 3.59 -0.68 -9.86
C LEU A 523 2.99 0.43 -10.74
N ALA A 524 2.36 0.09 -11.86
CA ALA A 524 1.72 1.07 -12.73
C ALA A 524 0.56 1.79 -12.03
N THR A 525 -0.26 1.07 -11.26
CA THR A 525 -1.32 1.67 -10.43
C THR A 525 -0.73 2.56 -9.35
N SER A 526 0.37 2.14 -8.71
CA SER A 526 1.10 2.93 -7.72
C SER A 526 1.63 4.24 -8.30
N ALA A 527 2.34 4.19 -9.44
CA ALA A 527 2.85 5.38 -10.13
C ALA A 527 1.73 6.30 -10.59
N GLY A 528 0.64 5.75 -11.15
CA GLY A 528 -0.53 6.52 -11.56
C GLY A 528 -1.17 7.29 -10.41
N ILE A 529 -1.41 6.62 -9.27
CA ILE A 529 -1.93 7.29 -8.07
C ILE A 529 -0.92 8.33 -7.55
N ALA A 530 0.37 8.01 -7.49
CA ALA A 530 1.39 8.96 -7.06
C ALA A 530 1.43 10.22 -7.94
N MET A 531 1.25 10.07 -9.26
CA MET A 531 1.17 11.19 -10.19
C MET A 531 -0.14 11.96 -10.08
N VAL A 532 -1.29 11.31 -9.86
CA VAL A 532 -2.54 12.03 -9.55
C VAL A 532 -2.36 12.88 -8.30
N LEU A 533 -1.78 12.32 -7.23
CA LEU A 533 -1.52 13.06 -5.99
C LEU A 533 -0.53 14.22 -6.23
N SER A 534 0.53 13.99 -7.01
CA SER A 534 1.58 14.98 -7.26
C SER A 534 1.09 16.12 -8.16
N ALA A 535 0.47 15.80 -9.30
CA ALA A 535 -0.08 16.77 -10.23
C ALA A 535 -1.26 17.54 -9.61
N ALA A 536 -2.15 16.91 -8.85
CA ALA A 536 -3.19 17.62 -8.11
C ALA A 536 -2.61 18.57 -7.05
N THR A 537 -1.50 18.20 -6.39
CA THR A 537 -0.83 19.08 -5.42
C THR A 537 -0.24 20.31 -6.12
N VAL A 538 0.52 20.11 -7.19
CA VAL A 538 1.17 21.22 -7.93
C VAL A 538 0.14 22.10 -8.60
N LEU A 539 -0.74 21.52 -9.43
CA LEU A 539 -1.73 22.28 -10.21
C LEU A 539 -2.83 22.88 -9.33
N GLY A 540 -3.17 22.22 -8.22
CA GLY A 540 -4.10 22.77 -7.24
C GLY A 540 -3.54 24.02 -6.54
N VAL A 541 -2.25 23.99 -6.17
CA VAL A 541 -1.57 25.17 -5.60
C VAL A 541 -1.43 26.28 -6.65
N VAL A 542 -1.04 25.95 -7.88
CA VAL A 542 -0.97 26.93 -8.98
C VAL A 542 -2.34 27.57 -9.23
N ALA A 543 -3.40 26.78 -9.35
CA ALA A 543 -4.75 27.28 -9.55
C ALA A 543 -5.24 28.14 -8.36
N TRP A 544 -4.86 27.79 -7.13
CA TRP A 544 -5.16 28.61 -5.95
C TRP A 544 -4.40 29.94 -5.97
N LEU A 545 -3.12 29.94 -6.32
CA LEU A 545 -2.30 31.15 -6.38
C LEU A 545 -2.69 32.09 -7.53
N GLN A 546 -3.19 31.53 -8.63
CA GLN A 546 -3.71 32.29 -9.78
C GLN A 546 -5.16 32.75 -9.61
N ALA A 547 -5.88 32.24 -8.61
CA ALA A 547 -7.25 32.66 -8.36
C ALA A 547 -7.26 34.16 -7.99
N PRO A 548 -8.16 34.98 -8.58
CA PRO A 548 -8.29 36.37 -8.17
C PRO A 548 -8.60 36.41 -6.67
N GLY A 549 -7.75 37.07 -5.89
CA GLY A 549 -8.09 37.51 -4.54
C GLY A 549 -9.35 38.39 -4.61
N ALA A 550 -10.04 38.59 -3.48
CA ALA A 550 -11.29 39.34 -3.42
C ALA A 550 -11.26 40.67 -4.22
N PRO A 551 -12.42 41.21 -4.67
CA PRO A 551 -12.51 42.42 -5.51
C PRO A 551 -11.82 43.68 -4.96
N GLU A 552 -11.45 43.65 -3.67
CA GLU A 552 -10.66 44.67 -2.97
C GLU A 552 -9.16 44.67 -3.35
N ASN A 553 -8.65 43.63 -4.02
CA ASN A 553 -7.23 43.51 -4.41
C ASN A 553 -6.96 43.85 -5.90
N ALA A 554 -7.79 44.72 -6.50
CA ALA A 554 -7.60 45.18 -7.87
C ALA A 554 -7.41 46.70 -7.93
N SER A 555 -6.15 47.15 -7.86
CA SER A 555 -5.53 48.04 -8.86
C SER A 555 -4.20 48.60 -8.35
N VAL A 556 -3.23 48.75 -9.27
CA VAL A 556 -2.27 49.85 -9.20
C VAL A 556 -2.70 50.83 -10.30
N PRO A 557 -3.65 51.75 -10.05
CA PRO A 557 -3.94 52.79 -11.02
C PRO A 557 -2.74 53.75 -11.12
N ALA A 558 -2.77 54.68 -12.07
CA ALA A 558 -1.86 55.83 -12.10
C ALA A 558 -1.81 56.64 -10.76
N GLN A 559 -2.75 56.39 -9.85
CA GLN A 559 -2.79 56.89 -8.48
C GLN A 559 -1.79 56.20 -7.50
N VAL A 560 -1.17 55.06 -7.85
CA VAL A 560 -0.18 54.39 -6.97
C VAL A 560 1.18 55.06 -6.97
N THR A 561 1.54 55.80 -8.03
CA THR A 561 2.71 56.69 -7.98
C THR A 561 2.54 57.77 -6.91
N ALA A 562 1.29 58.21 -6.66
CA ALA A 562 0.96 59.15 -5.58
C ALA A 562 0.85 58.46 -4.21
N ALA A 563 0.25 57.26 -4.12
CA ALA A 563 0.14 56.51 -2.86
C ALA A 563 1.50 55.97 -2.35
N LEU A 564 2.39 55.50 -3.24
CA LEU A 564 3.77 55.13 -2.88
C LEU A 564 4.58 56.34 -2.41
N SER A 565 4.30 57.54 -2.94
CA SER A 565 4.89 58.80 -2.46
C SER A 565 4.44 59.18 -1.04
N GLU A 566 3.17 58.91 -0.68
CA GLU A 566 2.64 59.12 0.68
C GLU A 566 3.16 58.09 1.68
N VAL A 567 3.26 56.81 1.30
CA VAL A 567 3.74 55.73 2.18
C VAL A 567 5.25 55.84 2.46
N ALA A 568 6.05 56.19 1.45
CA ALA A 568 7.49 56.44 1.61
C ALA A 568 7.78 57.66 2.52
N ALA A 569 6.86 58.63 2.56
CA ALA A 569 6.95 59.79 3.44
C ALA A 569 6.52 59.50 4.89
N ALA A 570 5.66 58.48 5.12
CA ALA A 570 5.04 58.21 6.41
C ALA A 570 5.79 57.23 7.32
N ASP A 571 6.51 56.22 6.79
CA ASP A 571 7.26 55.26 7.63
C ASP A 571 8.44 54.58 6.91
N ARG A 572 9.66 55.09 7.16
CA ARG A 572 10.93 54.56 6.60
C ARG A 572 11.31 53.16 7.13
N LEU A 573 10.57 52.59 8.08
CA LEU A 573 10.83 51.26 8.66
C LEU A 573 10.23 50.10 7.84
N ARG A 574 9.42 50.38 6.80
CA ARG A 574 8.85 49.37 5.87
C ARG A 574 9.57 49.34 4.51
N ASP A 575 10.84 48.99 4.53
CA ASP A 575 11.66 48.78 3.33
C ASP A 575 11.99 47.27 3.15
N PRO A 576 11.66 46.62 2.01
CA PRO A 576 10.90 47.15 0.86
C PRO A 576 9.39 47.20 1.10
N VAL A 577 8.69 48.04 0.33
CA VAL A 577 7.22 48.12 0.33
C VAL A 577 6.66 46.96 -0.50
N THR A 578 5.72 46.18 0.03
CA THR A 578 5.05 45.11 -0.71
C THR A 578 3.95 45.70 -1.59
N VAL A 579 3.95 45.37 -2.88
CA VAL A 579 2.93 45.82 -3.84
C VAL A 579 2.26 44.60 -4.45
N GLU A 580 0.95 44.46 -4.22
CA GLU A 580 0.14 43.40 -4.80
C GLU A 580 -0.14 43.70 -6.28
N VAL A 581 0.04 42.70 -7.15
CA VAL A 581 -0.22 42.82 -8.59
C VAL A 581 -1.67 42.46 -8.88
N ALA A 582 -2.38 43.34 -9.61
CA ALA A 582 -3.80 43.17 -9.97
C ALA A 582 -4.06 42.21 -11.16
N ALA A 583 -3.02 41.78 -11.89
CA ALA A 583 -3.13 40.83 -13.00
C ALA A 583 -2.64 39.44 -12.57
N PRO A 584 -3.36 38.34 -12.91
CA PRO A 584 -2.96 37.00 -12.51
C PRO A 584 -1.59 36.68 -13.10
N VAL A 585 -0.59 36.51 -12.23
CA VAL A 585 0.73 36.03 -12.62
C VAL A 585 0.56 34.63 -13.21
N GLN A 586 0.87 34.46 -14.50
CA GLN A 586 0.91 33.12 -15.09
C GLN A 586 2.12 32.36 -14.54
N LEU A 587 1.87 31.60 -13.49
CA LEU A 587 2.83 30.66 -12.91
C LEU A 587 3.18 29.55 -13.90
N VAL A 588 4.48 29.38 -14.15
CA VAL A 588 5.04 28.31 -14.97
C VAL A 588 5.11 27.03 -14.14
N THR A 589 4.52 25.97 -14.65
CA THR A 589 4.55 24.64 -14.03
C THR A 589 5.62 23.79 -14.71
N PRO A 590 6.45 23.04 -13.95
CA PRO A 590 7.43 22.16 -14.58
C PRO A 590 6.80 21.07 -15.46
N PRO A 591 7.50 20.62 -16.51
CA PRO A 591 7.06 19.50 -17.33
C PRO A 591 6.80 18.22 -16.53
N GLY A 592 5.89 17.42 -17.03
CA GLY A 592 5.43 16.15 -16.47
C GLY A 592 4.17 16.24 -15.61
N TYR A 593 3.84 17.41 -15.04
CA TYR A 593 2.63 17.58 -14.23
C TYR A 593 1.39 17.90 -15.07
N VAL A 594 1.50 18.85 -15.99
CA VAL A 594 0.38 19.30 -16.84
C VAL A 594 0.04 18.23 -17.87
N GLU A 595 1.05 17.65 -18.51
CA GLU A 595 0.96 16.59 -19.51
C GLU A 595 0.33 15.34 -18.92
N PHE A 596 0.65 15.00 -17.66
CA PHE A 596 -0.04 13.93 -16.94
C PHE A 596 -1.50 14.29 -16.62
N ALA A 597 -1.79 15.55 -16.28
CA ALA A 597 -3.16 15.98 -16.04
C ALA A 597 -4.03 15.92 -17.32
N VAL A 598 -3.46 16.28 -18.48
CA VAL A 598 -4.10 16.08 -19.79
C VAL A 598 -4.39 14.59 -20.02
N MET A 599 -3.39 13.72 -19.81
CA MET A 599 -3.57 12.28 -19.95
C MET A 599 -4.56 11.68 -18.96
N SER A 600 -4.75 12.30 -17.80
CA SER A 600 -5.74 11.87 -16.80
C SER A 600 -7.18 12.03 -17.30
N VAL A 601 -7.45 13.00 -18.19
CA VAL A 601 -8.76 13.13 -18.87
C VAL A 601 -9.06 11.87 -19.69
N ALA A 602 -8.09 11.38 -20.46
CA ALA A 602 -8.22 10.16 -21.24
C ALA A 602 -8.41 8.92 -20.36
N VAL A 603 -7.68 8.82 -19.25
CA VAL A 603 -7.84 7.72 -18.28
C VAL A 603 -9.26 7.70 -17.70
N ILE A 604 -9.78 8.86 -17.26
CA ILE A 604 -11.14 8.97 -16.72
C ILE A 604 -12.18 8.55 -17.77
N ALA A 605 -12.03 9.00 -19.02
CA ALA A 605 -12.92 8.64 -20.11
C ALA A 605 -12.93 7.12 -20.36
N VAL A 606 -11.76 6.47 -20.42
CA VAL A 606 -11.64 5.02 -20.58
C VAL A 606 -12.32 4.26 -19.44
N LEU A 607 -12.12 4.71 -18.20
CA LEU A 607 -12.76 4.09 -17.02
C LEU A 607 -14.28 4.26 -17.03
N ALA A 608 -14.78 5.44 -17.40
CA ALA A 608 -16.21 5.70 -17.54
C ALA A 608 -16.84 4.78 -18.60
N VAL A 609 -16.22 4.67 -19.78
CA VAL A 609 -16.66 3.76 -20.86
C VAL A 609 -16.65 2.32 -20.39
N LEU A 610 -15.58 1.85 -19.74
CA LEU A 610 -15.49 0.50 -19.21
C LEU A 610 -16.64 0.20 -18.23
N MET A 611 -16.91 1.11 -17.30
CA MET A 611 -17.99 0.96 -16.32
C MET A 611 -19.38 0.94 -16.96
N ILE A 612 -19.61 1.79 -17.97
CA ILE A 612 -20.86 1.81 -18.75
C ILE A 612 -21.04 0.48 -19.50
N VAL A 613 -20.01 0.01 -20.22
CA VAL A 613 -20.04 -1.23 -21.00
C VAL A 613 -20.26 -2.44 -20.09
N LEU A 614 -19.57 -2.52 -18.95
CA LEU A 614 -19.78 -3.59 -17.97
C LEU A 614 -21.20 -3.58 -17.40
N SER A 615 -21.72 -2.40 -17.05
CA SER A 615 -23.08 -2.25 -16.53
C SER A 615 -24.14 -2.65 -17.55
N ALA A 616 -24.00 -2.18 -18.80
CA ALA A 616 -24.89 -2.55 -19.91
C ALA A 616 -24.85 -4.06 -20.19
N ARG A 617 -23.66 -4.66 -20.22
CA ARG A 617 -23.48 -6.11 -20.41
C ARG A 617 -24.13 -6.91 -19.28
N MET A 618 -23.99 -6.48 -18.03
CA MET A 618 -24.64 -7.14 -16.89
C MET A 618 -26.16 -6.97 -16.90
N GLY A 619 -26.66 -5.83 -17.39
CA GLY A 619 -28.07 -5.66 -17.71
C GLY A 619 -28.56 -6.69 -18.74
N ALA A 620 -27.81 -6.90 -19.82
CA ALA A 620 -28.16 -7.86 -20.86
C ALA A 620 -28.13 -9.33 -20.39
N LEU A 621 -27.25 -9.68 -19.45
CA LEU A 621 -27.17 -11.03 -18.87
C LEU A 621 -28.15 -11.27 -17.71
N ARG A 622 -29.01 -10.29 -17.37
CA ARG A 622 -29.97 -10.37 -16.25
C ARG A 622 -31.03 -11.44 -16.42
N SER A 623 -31.26 -11.97 -17.62
CA SER A 623 -32.18 -13.10 -17.86
C SER A 623 -31.53 -14.46 -17.61
N ARG A 624 -30.20 -14.56 -17.58
CA ARG A 624 -29.49 -15.83 -17.35
C ARG A 624 -29.38 -16.11 -15.85
N PRO A 625 -29.94 -17.22 -15.33
CA PRO A 625 -29.78 -17.59 -13.93
C PRO A 625 -28.35 -18.06 -13.68
N LEU A 626 -27.79 -17.69 -12.52
CA LEU A 626 -26.55 -18.28 -12.03
C LEU A 626 -26.84 -19.63 -11.37
N PRO A 627 -25.96 -20.64 -11.53
CA PRO A 627 -26.20 -21.99 -11.04
C PRO A 627 -26.54 -22.01 -9.55
N VAL A 628 -27.48 -22.86 -9.19
CA VAL A 628 -27.83 -23.15 -7.78
C VAL A 628 -26.69 -23.93 -7.15
N ILE A 629 -26.44 -23.64 -5.88
CA ILE A 629 -25.47 -24.37 -5.08
C ILE A 629 -26.03 -25.78 -4.87
N PRO A 630 -25.34 -26.86 -5.27
CA PRO A 630 -25.81 -28.21 -5.00
C PRO A 630 -25.86 -28.43 -3.48
N GLY A 631 -27.03 -28.70 -2.91
CA GLY A 631 -27.20 -28.91 -1.47
C GLY A 631 -28.53 -28.39 -0.92
N ASP A 632 -29.10 -27.35 -1.52
CA ASP A 632 -30.46 -26.92 -1.21
C ASP A 632 -31.45 -27.80 -2.00
N ALA A 633 -32.28 -28.57 -1.28
CA ALA A 633 -33.51 -29.04 -1.89
C ALA A 633 -34.33 -27.80 -2.29
N PRO A 634 -34.71 -27.61 -3.56
CA PRO A 634 -35.54 -26.48 -3.94
C PRO A 634 -36.80 -26.51 -3.08
N PRO A 635 -37.24 -25.37 -2.50
CA PRO A 635 -38.45 -25.34 -1.70
C PRO A 635 -39.61 -25.93 -2.51
N ALA A 636 -40.44 -26.78 -1.88
CA ALA A 636 -41.54 -27.50 -2.52
C ALA A 636 -42.51 -26.59 -3.29
N THR A 637 -42.51 -25.29 -2.96
CA THR A 637 -43.10 -24.20 -3.74
C THR A 637 -42.10 -23.03 -3.80
N PRO A 638 -41.47 -22.73 -4.96
CA PRO A 638 -40.57 -21.59 -5.06
C PRO A 638 -41.35 -20.28 -4.93
N ASP A 639 -41.11 -19.54 -3.84
CA ASP A 639 -41.52 -18.14 -3.77
C ASP A 639 -40.67 -17.34 -4.77
N LYS A 640 -41.31 -16.92 -5.86
CA LYS A 640 -40.69 -16.14 -6.94
C LYS A 640 -39.97 -14.89 -6.41
N GLY A 641 -40.39 -14.33 -5.28
CA GLY A 641 -39.76 -13.16 -4.66
C GLY A 641 -38.38 -13.46 -4.08
N VAL A 642 -38.25 -14.56 -3.32
CA VAL A 642 -37.01 -14.98 -2.66
C VAL A 642 -35.96 -15.38 -3.70
N ASP A 643 -36.34 -16.16 -4.70
CA ASP A 643 -35.44 -16.60 -5.77
C ASP A 643 -34.88 -15.40 -6.56
N GLN A 644 -35.71 -14.40 -6.83
CA GLN A 644 -35.27 -13.16 -7.48
C GLN A 644 -34.29 -12.37 -6.62
N ALA A 645 -34.49 -12.32 -5.30
CA ALA A 645 -33.60 -11.64 -4.37
C ALA A 645 -32.23 -12.35 -4.29
N ILE A 646 -32.21 -13.68 -4.21
CA ILE A 646 -30.99 -14.50 -4.26
C ILE A 646 -30.24 -14.24 -5.56
N GLN A 647 -30.92 -14.34 -6.72
CA GLN A 647 -30.29 -14.12 -8.03
C GLN A 647 -29.74 -12.69 -8.18
N ARG A 648 -30.39 -11.66 -7.61
CA ARG A 648 -29.83 -10.30 -7.54
C ARG A 648 -28.55 -10.26 -6.70
N GLY A 649 -28.54 -10.92 -5.53
CA GLY A 649 -27.36 -11.06 -4.68
C GLY A 649 -26.19 -11.73 -5.39
N ARG A 650 -26.42 -12.89 -6.03
CA ARG A 650 -25.42 -13.63 -6.81
C ARG A 650 -24.84 -12.78 -7.96
N ARG A 651 -25.66 -11.97 -8.64
CA ARG A 651 -25.20 -11.08 -9.72
C ARG A 651 -24.34 -9.93 -9.21
N HIS A 652 -24.70 -9.34 -8.08
CA HIS A 652 -23.90 -8.31 -7.44
C HIS A 652 -22.52 -8.87 -7.03
N ALA A 653 -22.52 -10.07 -6.42
CA ALA A 653 -21.29 -10.80 -6.11
C ALA A 653 -20.44 -11.09 -7.35
N ALA A 654 -21.06 -11.61 -8.41
CA ALA A 654 -20.38 -11.87 -9.67
C ALA A 654 -19.71 -10.59 -10.24
N LEU A 655 -20.39 -9.44 -10.21
CA LEU A 655 -19.80 -8.17 -10.67
C LEU A 655 -18.55 -7.82 -9.85
N ALA A 656 -18.62 -7.93 -8.52
CA ALA A 656 -17.49 -7.68 -7.63
C ALA A 656 -16.30 -8.63 -7.89
N HIS A 657 -16.56 -9.89 -8.24
CA HIS A 657 -15.52 -10.87 -8.58
C HIS A 657 -14.68 -10.52 -9.82
N ARG A 658 -15.04 -9.49 -10.59
CA ARG A 658 -14.24 -8.99 -11.73
C ARG A 658 -13.15 -7.99 -11.33
N ALA A 659 -12.99 -7.71 -10.03
CA ALA A 659 -12.05 -6.75 -9.50
C ALA A 659 -10.61 -6.94 -10.04
N GLU A 660 -10.10 -8.18 -10.12
CA GLU A 660 -8.77 -8.46 -10.69
C GLU A 660 -8.62 -7.85 -12.10
N ARG A 661 -9.57 -8.11 -13.00
CA ARG A 661 -9.51 -7.62 -14.39
C ARG A 661 -9.61 -6.10 -14.46
N ILE A 662 -10.50 -5.50 -13.66
CA ILE A 662 -10.70 -4.05 -13.63
C ILE A 662 -9.41 -3.36 -13.16
N VAL A 663 -8.79 -3.85 -12.08
CA VAL A 663 -7.50 -3.32 -11.60
C VAL A 663 -6.41 -3.47 -12.67
N GLY A 664 -6.42 -4.55 -13.45
CA GLY A 664 -5.50 -4.72 -14.58
C GLY A 664 -5.67 -3.67 -15.67
N VAL A 665 -6.92 -3.30 -16.01
CA VAL A 665 -7.22 -2.23 -16.97
C VAL A 665 -6.80 -0.87 -16.42
N VAL A 666 -7.12 -0.58 -15.16
CA VAL A 666 -6.71 0.67 -14.47
C VAL A 666 -5.19 0.83 -14.48
N GLY A 667 -4.45 -0.21 -14.06
CA GLY A 667 -2.99 -0.19 -14.07
C GLY A 667 -2.41 0.03 -15.47
N THR A 668 -3.00 -0.60 -16.49
CA THR A 668 -2.57 -0.40 -17.88
C THR A 668 -2.88 1.02 -18.38
N ALA A 669 -4.05 1.58 -18.04
CA ALA A 669 -4.40 2.95 -18.39
C ALA A 669 -3.47 3.97 -17.74
N PHE A 670 -3.12 3.79 -16.46
CA PHE A 670 -2.13 4.63 -15.80
C PHE A 670 -0.74 4.51 -16.43
N PHE A 671 -0.31 3.30 -16.80
CA PHE A 671 0.94 3.12 -17.51
C PHE A 671 0.96 3.89 -18.84
N LEU A 672 -0.11 3.79 -19.63
CA LEU A 672 -0.25 4.53 -20.89
C LEU A 672 -0.28 6.04 -20.68
N ALA A 673 -0.89 6.52 -19.59
CA ALA A 673 -0.86 7.93 -19.22
C ALA A 673 0.57 8.41 -18.94
N LEU A 674 1.34 7.65 -18.15
CA LEU A 674 2.75 7.98 -17.86
C LEU A 674 3.62 7.98 -19.12
N VAL A 675 3.39 7.03 -20.05
CA VAL A 675 4.08 7.02 -21.34
C VAL A 675 3.66 8.22 -22.19
N GLY A 676 2.37 8.54 -22.24
CA GLY A 676 1.85 9.72 -22.95
C GLY A 676 2.45 11.03 -22.42
N THR A 677 2.57 11.18 -21.11
CA THR A 677 3.23 12.33 -20.45
C THR A 677 4.66 12.59 -20.94
N LEU A 678 5.37 11.56 -21.40
CA LEU A 678 6.75 11.69 -21.88
C LEU A 678 6.87 11.85 -23.41
N LEU A 679 5.80 11.57 -24.16
CA LEU A 679 5.83 11.51 -25.62
C LEU A 679 5.01 12.62 -26.30
N LEU A 680 4.03 13.16 -25.59
CA LEU A 680 3.12 14.16 -26.13
C LEU A 680 3.77 15.55 -26.12
N PRO A 681 3.33 16.45 -27.03
CA PRO A 681 3.87 17.80 -27.13
C PRO A 681 3.60 18.60 -25.87
N ASP A 682 4.28 19.74 -25.76
CA ASP A 682 4.01 20.72 -24.72
C ASP A 682 2.52 21.13 -24.80
N PRO A 683 1.79 21.19 -23.67
CA PRO A 683 0.40 21.65 -23.63
C PRO A 683 0.16 23.02 -24.29
N ASP A 684 1.18 23.88 -24.33
CA ASP A 684 1.11 25.21 -24.94
C ASP A 684 1.43 25.21 -26.46
N GLU A 685 1.86 24.07 -27.01
CA GLU A 685 2.15 23.93 -28.45
C GLU A 685 0.87 23.76 -29.28
N GLN A 686 0.75 24.55 -30.36
CA GLN A 686 -0.43 24.49 -31.25
C GLN A 686 -0.41 23.22 -32.11
N VAL A 687 -1.33 22.30 -31.82
CA VAL A 687 -1.55 21.09 -32.62
C VAL A 687 -2.57 21.37 -33.72
N ALA A 688 -2.21 21.17 -34.99
CA ALA A 688 -3.11 21.45 -36.11
C ALA A 688 -4.12 20.33 -36.40
N GLY A 689 -5.29 20.72 -36.94
CA GLY A 689 -6.32 19.80 -37.44
C GLY A 689 -7.25 19.24 -36.35
N PHE A 690 -7.98 18.16 -36.66
CA PHE A 690 -8.94 17.53 -35.74
C PHE A 690 -8.35 17.16 -34.36
N TRP A 691 -7.07 16.80 -34.33
CA TRP A 691 -6.37 16.47 -33.09
C TRP A 691 -6.10 17.69 -32.22
N GLY A 692 -6.06 18.90 -32.79
CA GLY A 692 -5.94 20.17 -32.06
C GLY A 692 -7.13 20.44 -31.16
N ASP A 693 -8.35 20.39 -31.69
CA ASP A 693 -9.57 20.62 -30.90
C ASP A 693 -9.70 19.63 -29.71
N VAL A 694 -9.31 18.37 -29.94
CA VAL A 694 -9.31 17.33 -28.89
C VAL A 694 -8.22 17.59 -27.85
N TRP A 695 -7.05 18.04 -28.29
CA TRP A 695 -5.93 18.40 -27.42
C TRP A 695 -6.28 19.60 -26.54
N ASP A 696 -6.79 20.69 -27.13
CA ASP A 696 -7.20 21.91 -26.43
C ASP A 696 -8.28 21.62 -25.39
N LEU A 697 -9.25 20.76 -25.72
CA LEU A 697 -10.24 20.29 -24.76
C LEU A 697 -9.57 19.51 -23.61
N GLY A 698 -8.60 18.65 -23.90
CA GLY A 698 -7.82 17.94 -22.90
C GLY A 698 -7.08 18.89 -21.95
N VAL A 699 -6.39 19.89 -22.50
CA VAL A 699 -5.68 20.94 -21.75
C VAL A 699 -6.64 21.74 -20.88
N GLN A 700 -7.77 22.20 -21.43
CA GLN A 700 -8.78 22.97 -20.71
C GLN A 700 -9.36 22.22 -19.49
N TRP A 701 -9.54 20.91 -19.59
CA TRP A 701 -10.11 20.09 -18.52
C TRP A 701 -9.07 19.45 -17.59
N SER A 702 -7.79 19.49 -17.93
CA SER A 702 -6.69 18.79 -17.24
C SER A 702 -6.64 19.04 -15.73
N THR A 703 -6.55 20.31 -15.31
CA THR A 703 -6.51 20.70 -13.88
C THR A 703 -7.77 20.26 -13.14
N LYS A 704 -8.95 20.47 -13.74
CA LYS A 704 -10.22 20.05 -13.15
C LYS A 704 -10.29 18.53 -13.00
N ALA A 705 -9.82 17.79 -14.00
CA ALA A 705 -9.83 16.33 -14.02
C ALA A 705 -8.92 15.75 -12.93
N VAL A 706 -7.70 16.25 -12.77
CA VAL A 706 -6.78 15.74 -11.75
C VAL A 706 -7.21 16.12 -10.33
N VAL A 707 -7.73 17.34 -10.12
CA VAL A 707 -8.29 17.76 -8.83
C VAL A 707 -9.55 16.96 -8.50
N LEU A 708 -10.42 16.70 -9.49
CA LEU A 708 -11.58 15.82 -9.31
C LEU A 708 -11.13 14.39 -8.98
N ALA A 709 -10.14 13.85 -9.67
CA ALA A 709 -9.60 12.51 -9.39
C ALA A 709 -9.04 12.43 -7.96
N PHE A 710 -8.25 13.42 -7.55
CA PHE A 710 -7.76 13.56 -6.17
C PHE A 710 -8.93 13.63 -5.16
N GLY A 711 -9.89 14.53 -5.41
CA GLY A 711 -11.07 14.72 -4.57
C GLY A 711 -11.90 13.45 -4.45
N LEU A 712 -12.07 12.69 -5.52
CA LEU A 712 -12.75 11.39 -5.52
C LEU A 712 -11.98 10.33 -4.72
N VAL A 713 -10.65 10.25 -4.87
CA VAL A 713 -9.83 9.33 -4.06
C VAL A 713 -9.96 9.68 -2.58
N VAL A 714 -9.76 10.95 -2.20
CA VAL A 714 -9.88 11.42 -0.81
C VAL A 714 -11.29 11.21 -0.27
N ALA A 715 -12.33 11.66 -0.99
CA ALA A 715 -13.72 11.51 -0.57
C ALA A 715 -14.13 10.05 -0.43
N SER A 716 -13.63 9.16 -1.29
CA SER A 716 -13.91 7.73 -1.20
C SER A 716 -13.26 7.10 0.03
N VAL A 717 -12.02 7.47 0.38
CA VAL A 717 -11.31 6.99 1.59
C VAL A 717 -11.92 7.57 2.86
N VAL A 718 -12.20 8.88 2.89
CA VAL A 718 -12.84 9.54 4.03
C VAL A 718 -14.27 9.02 4.23
N GLY A 719 -15.03 8.88 3.14
CA GLY A 719 -16.39 8.35 3.13
C GLY A 719 -16.47 6.87 3.53
N ALA A 720 -15.46 6.07 3.18
CA ALA A 720 -15.31 4.69 3.66
C ALA A 720 -15.25 4.61 5.19
N GLY A 721 -14.68 5.61 5.86
CA GLY A 721 -14.66 5.68 7.32
C GLY A 721 -15.98 6.08 7.99
N SER A 722 -17.02 6.45 7.21
CA SER A 722 -18.30 6.97 7.70
C SER A 722 -19.52 6.16 7.21
N LYS A 723 -19.47 5.54 6.02
CA LYS A 723 -20.57 4.75 5.44
C LYS A 723 -20.21 3.26 5.35
N LYS A 724 -21.05 2.38 5.91
CA LYS A 724 -20.82 0.91 5.96
C LYS A 724 -20.64 0.25 4.58
N SER A 725 -21.23 0.79 3.51
CA SER A 725 -21.14 0.24 2.15
C SER A 725 -19.82 0.56 1.44
N LEU A 726 -19.28 1.77 1.63
CA LEU A 726 -18.00 2.20 1.04
C LEU A 726 -16.78 1.82 1.90
N ALA A 727 -16.99 1.49 3.18
CA ALA A 727 -15.97 0.97 4.08
C ALA A 727 -15.28 -0.31 3.55
N ARG A 728 -16.02 -1.14 2.80
CA ARG A 728 -15.64 -2.53 2.50
C ARG A 728 -14.57 -2.66 1.42
N PRO A 729 -14.66 -1.99 0.23
CA PRO A 729 -13.62 -2.09 -0.80
C PRO A 729 -12.28 -1.51 -0.34
N TRP A 730 -12.32 -0.35 0.31
CA TRP A 730 -11.11 0.31 0.86
C TRP A 730 -10.51 -0.47 2.02
N GLY A 731 -11.35 -1.07 2.88
CA GLY A 731 -10.87 -1.98 3.93
C GLY A 731 -10.09 -3.15 3.37
N LEU A 732 -10.57 -3.81 2.30
CA LEU A 732 -9.83 -4.93 1.70
C LEU A 732 -8.50 -4.48 1.07
N LEU A 733 -8.47 -3.37 0.34
CA LEU A 733 -7.22 -2.85 -0.23
C LEU A 733 -6.22 -2.49 0.88
N TRP A 734 -6.70 -1.83 1.94
CA TRP A 734 -5.89 -1.47 3.10
C TRP A 734 -5.30 -2.70 3.77
N ASP A 735 -6.11 -3.72 4.03
CA ASP A 735 -5.66 -4.95 4.66
C ASP A 735 -4.71 -5.75 3.78
N LEU A 736 -4.88 -5.74 2.46
CA LEU A 736 -3.90 -6.31 1.53
C LEU A 736 -2.54 -5.64 1.68
N MET A 737 -2.51 -4.31 1.83
CA MET A 737 -1.29 -3.53 2.03
C MET A 737 -0.68 -3.72 3.43
N CYS A 738 -1.51 -4.01 4.44
CA CYS A 738 -1.10 -4.19 5.85
C CYS A 738 -0.89 -5.66 6.26
N PHE A 739 -1.18 -6.63 5.38
CA PHE A 739 -0.98 -8.05 5.68
C PHE A 739 0.47 -8.48 5.50
N LEU A 740 1.20 -7.89 4.54
CA LEU A 740 2.55 -8.34 4.17
C LEU A 740 3.64 -7.46 4.79
N PRO A 741 4.78 -8.04 5.24
CA PRO A 741 5.89 -7.26 5.77
C PRO A 741 6.39 -6.19 4.78
N ARG A 742 6.93 -5.10 5.32
CA ARG A 742 7.51 -4.01 4.51
C ARG A 742 8.79 -4.48 3.84
N ALA A 743 8.75 -4.63 2.53
CA ALA A 743 9.86 -5.13 1.73
C ALA A 743 10.23 -4.24 0.53
N ALA A 744 9.30 -3.44 0.00
CA ALA A 744 9.57 -2.51 -1.09
C ALA A 744 9.86 -1.09 -0.63
N HIS A 745 9.10 -0.60 0.36
CA HIS A 745 9.08 0.81 0.71
C HIS A 745 8.95 1.01 2.23
N PRO A 746 9.81 1.84 2.87
CA PRO A 746 9.81 1.99 4.32
C PRO A 746 8.58 2.72 4.87
N PHE A 747 7.97 3.60 4.07
CA PHE A 747 6.77 4.37 4.45
C PHE A 747 5.44 3.70 4.05
N ALA A 748 5.49 2.46 3.54
CA ALA A 748 4.28 1.67 3.35
C ALA A 748 3.54 1.46 4.69
N PRO A 749 2.22 1.17 4.68
CA PRO A 749 1.49 0.88 5.90
C PRO A 749 2.16 -0.20 6.77
N PRO A 750 2.00 -0.16 8.10
CA PRO A 750 2.53 -1.19 8.98
C PRO A 750 1.88 -2.55 8.74
N CYS A 751 2.68 -3.61 8.90
CA CYS A 751 2.18 -4.98 8.80
C CYS A 751 1.55 -5.40 10.14
N TYR A 752 0.23 -5.61 10.18
CA TYR A 752 -0.41 -6.14 11.39
C TYR A 752 -0.11 -7.63 11.58
N ALA A 753 0.15 -8.37 10.49
CA ALA A 753 0.34 -9.82 10.53
C ALA A 753 1.66 -10.22 11.22
N GLU A 754 2.68 -9.35 11.20
CA GLU A 754 3.90 -9.49 12.02
C GLU A 754 3.62 -9.54 13.53
N ARG A 755 2.40 -9.19 13.94
CA ARG A 755 1.91 -9.33 15.31
C ARG A 755 0.85 -10.41 15.46
N VAL A 756 -0.17 -10.36 14.61
CA VAL A 756 -1.34 -11.24 14.69
C VAL A 756 -0.94 -12.72 14.54
N VAL A 757 -0.06 -13.04 13.60
CA VAL A 757 0.35 -14.42 13.33
C VAL A 757 1.11 -15.01 14.53
N PRO A 758 2.15 -14.34 15.09
CA PRO A 758 2.79 -14.81 16.32
C PRO A 758 1.87 -14.91 17.55
N GLU A 759 0.90 -14.00 17.71
CA GLU A 759 -0.04 -14.03 18.84
C GLU A 759 -0.99 -15.23 18.75
N LEU A 760 -1.56 -15.50 17.57
CA LEU A 760 -2.40 -16.67 17.34
C LEU A 760 -1.63 -17.97 17.54
N ARG A 761 -0.42 -18.06 16.96
CA ARG A 761 0.49 -19.18 17.20
C ARG A 761 0.71 -19.40 18.70
N ALA A 762 1.08 -18.34 19.43
CA ALA A 762 1.36 -18.45 20.85
C ALA A 762 0.14 -18.95 21.65
N ARG A 763 -1.07 -18.48 21.32
CA ARG A 763 -2.29 -18.95 21.99
C ARG A 763 -2.55 -20.44 21.73
N ILE A 764 -2.34 -20.91 20.50
CA ILE A 764 -2.49 -22.32 20.12
C ILE A 764 -1.45 -23.16 20.88
N ASP A 765 -0.18 -22.76 20.83
CA ASP A 765 0.92 -23.47 21.48
C ASP A 765 0.69 -23.55 23.00
N THR A 766 0.27 -22.46 23.65
CA THR A 766 -0.05 -22.45 25.10
C THR A 766 -1.27 -23.30 25.46
N TRP A 767 -2.29 -23.38 24.59
CA TRP A 767 -3.41 -24.28 24.83
C TRP A 767 -2.96 -25.74 24.76
N LEU A 768 -2.19 -26.09 23.73
CA LEU A 768 -1.69 -27.46 23.51
C LEU A 768 -0.55 -27.86 24.46
N GLY A 769 0.11 -26.88 25.08
CA GLY A 769 1.26 -27.08 25.96
C GLY A 769 2.60 -27.20 25.22
N ASP A 770 2.64 -26.84 23.94
CA ASP A 770 3.83 -26.94 23.07
C ASP A 770 4.88 -25.86 23.37
N ASP A 771 4.52 -24.83 24.16
CA ASP A 771 5.43 -23.78 24.61
C ASP A 771 6.10 -24.10 25.96
N LEU A 772 5.78 -25.25 26.57
CA LEU A 772 6.33 -25.70 27.85
C LEU A 772 7.50 -26.67 27.60
N ASP A 773 8.52 -26.62 28.47
CA ASP A 773 9.54 -27.67 28.50
C ASP A 773 8.90 -28.96 29.03
N PRO A 774 8.87 -30.07 28.27
CA PRO A 774 8.29 -31.34 28.71
C PRO A 774 8.82 -31.81 30.07
N ALA A 775 10.10 -31.56 30.37
CA ALA A 775 10.73 -31.93 31.65
C ALA A 775 10.16 -31.15 32.84
N SER A 776 9.64 -29.94 32.60
CA SER A 776 9.10 -29.05 33.63
C SER A 776 7.63 -29.33 34.00
N VAL A 777 6.92 -30.18 33.23
CA VAL A 777 5.46 -30.38 33.37
C VAL A 777 5.12 -31.63 34.20
N PRO A 778 4.32 -31.52 35.28
CA PRO A 778 3.87 -32.65 36.09
C PRO A 778 3.08 -33.71 35.29
N PRO A 779 3.14 -35.01 35.63
CA PRO A 779 2.49 -36.09 34.87
C PRO A 779 0.96 -35.95 34.72
N SER A 780 0.27 -35.41 35.74
CA SER A 780 -1.18 -35.16 35.69
C SER A 780 -1.53 -34.07 34.68
N GLN A 781 -0.76 -32.98 34.66
CA GLN A 781 -0.91 -31.90 33.70
C GLN A 781 -0.54 -32.36 32.29
N ARG A 782 0.50 -33.18 32.12
CA ARG A 782 0.92 -33.74 30.83
C ARG A 782 -0.19 -34.58 30.19
N ARG A 783 -0.86 -35.44 30.96
CA ARG A 783 -2.03 -36.21 30.49
C ARG A 783 -3.19 -35.31 30.06
N SER A 784 -3.47 -34.25 30.81
CA SER A 784 -4.49 -33.28 30.42
C SER A 784 -4.14 -32.56 29.10
N LEU A 785 -2.87 -32.17 28.92
CA LEU A 785 -2.40 -31.50 27.70
C LEU A 785 -2.45 -32.43 26.47
N GLN A 786 -2.16 -33.72 26.64
CA GLN A 786 -2.26 -34.72 25.55
C GLN A 786 -3.68 -34.85 24.98
N GLY A 787 -4.70 -34.63 25.80
CA GLY A 787 -6.10 -34.64 25.36
C GLY A 787 -6.58 -33.34 24.72
N ARG A 788 -5.76 -32.27 24.72
CA ARG A 788 -6.21 -30.97 24.20
C ARG A 788 -6.18 -30.91 22.68
N ARG A 789 -7.18 -30.23 22.12
CA ARG A 789 -7.36 -30.03 20.67
C ARG A 789 -7.73 -28.59 20.35
N VAL A 790 -7.54 -28.17 19.10
CA VAL A 790 -7.87 -26.82 18.62
C VAL A 790 -8.62 -26.87 17.29
N VAL A 791 -9.72 -26.13 17.20
CA VAL A 791 -10.38 -25.78 15.93
C VAL A 791 -10.21 -24.29 15.69
N ILE A 792 -9.56 -23.90 14.60
CA ILE A 792 -9.46 -22.49 14.21
C ILE A 792 -10.63 -22.17 13.27
N SER A 793 -11.56 -21.33 13.74
CA SER A 793 -12.73 -20.91 12.97
C SER A 793 -12.51 -19.51 12.40
N ALA A 794 -12.32 -19.39 11.09
CA ALA A 794 -11.74 -18.21 10.49
C ALA A 794 -12.60 -17.61 9.35
N HIS A 795 -13.05 -16.37 9.54
CA HIS A 795 -13.88 -15.64 8.57
C HIS A 795 -13.03 -14.80 7.62
N SER A 796 -13.30 -14.84 6.31
CA SER A 796 -12.74 -13.88 5.35
C SER A 796 -11.21 -13.84 5.40
N LEU A 797 -10.60 -12.65 5.58
CA LEU A 797 -9.15 -12.48 5.75
C LEU A 797 -8.61 -13.17 7.01
N GLY A 798 -9.45 -13.44 8.01
CA GLY A 798 -9.11 -14.29 9.14
C GLY A 798 -8.66 -15.68 8.69
N GLY A 799 -9.17 -16.20 7.57
CA GLY A 799 -8.72 -17.48 6.99
C GLY A 799 -7.27 -17.43 6.49
N VAL A 800 -6.87 -16.30 5.88
CA VAL A 800 -5.47 -16.07 5.45
C VAL A 800 -4.54 -16.01 6.66
N VAL A 801 -4.98 -15.31 7.70
CA VAL A 801 -4.26 -15.21 8.98
C VAL A 801 -4.15 -16.58 9.68
N ALA A 802 -5.23 -17.37 9.68
CA ALA A 802 -5.26 -18.70 10.29
C ALA A 802 -4.28 -19.66 9.59
N VAL A 803 -4.28 -19.69 8.25
CA VAL A 803 -3.32 -20.48 7.47
C VAL A 803 -1.88 -20.01 7.73
N ALA A 804 -1.65 -18.70 7.77
CA ALA A 804 -0.34 -18.16 8.12
C ALA A 804 0.13 -18.56 9.53
N ALA A 805 -0.78 -18.60 10.52
CA ALA A 805 -0.49 -19.05 11.87
C ALA A 805 -0.20 -20.56 11.95
N LEU A 806 -0.91 -21.39 11.18
CA LEU A 806 -0.63 -22.83 11.05
C LEU A 806 0.75 -23.06 10.44
N LEU A 807 1.06 -22.42 9.32
CA LEU A 807 2.38 -22.50 8.67
C LEU A 807 3.50 -22.02 9.60
N ALA A 808 3.27 -20.93 10.33
CA ALA A 808 4.22 -20.41 11.30
C ALA A 808 4.45 -21.35 12.50
N ARG A 809 3.57 -22.34 12.77
CA ARG A 809 3.76 -23.34 13.83
C ARG A 809 4.64 -24.52 13.42
N TRP A 810 4.85 -24.75 12.11
CA TRP A 810 5.54 -25.94 11.62
C TRP A 810 6.97 -26.08 12.15
N ASP A 811 7.64 -24.99 12.56
CA ASP A 811 8.98 -25.00 13.18
C ASP A 811 8.98 -25.36 14.68
N GLY A 812 7.81 -25.68 15.25
CA GLY A 812 7.62 -26.09 16.65
C GLY A 812 7.69 -27.61 16.87
N PRO A 813 7.49 -28.08 18.12
CA PRO A 813 7.73 -29.47 18.52
C PRO A 813 6.88 -30.52 17.79
N ALA A 814 5.65 -30.18 17.41
CA ALA A 814 4.74 -31.08 16.70
C ALA A 814 5.03 -31.17 15.19
N GLY A 815 5.86 -30.27 14.65
CA GLY A 815 6.14 -30.22 13.21
C GLY A 815 4.91 -29.84 12.37
N PRO A 816 4.91 -30.17 11.06
CA PRO A 816 3.80 -29.86 10.17
C PRO A 816 2.55 -30.73 10.39
N ASN A 817 2.69 -31.98 10.86
CA ASN A 817 1.59 -32.96 10.91
C ASN A 817 0.95 -33.06 12.31
N ASP A 818 0.56 -31.93 12.90
CA ASP A 818 -0.10 -31.88 14.22
C ASP A 818 -1.57 -32.31 14.11
N ASP A 819 -1.87 -33.54 14.50
CA ASP A 819 -3.21 -34.16 14.47
C ASP A 819 -4.22 -33.52 15.43
N ARG A 820 -3.74 -32.70 16.38
CA ARG A 820 -4.57 -32.02 17.38
C ARG A 820 -5.27 -30.76 16.85
N VAL A 821 -5.04 -30.39 15.59
CA VAL A 821 -5.52 -29.13 15.02
C VAL A 821 -6.41 -29.35 13.80
N ALA A 822 -7.52 -28.61 13.77
CA ALA A 822 -8.45 -28.53 12.64
C ALA A 822 -8.70 -27.07 12.21
N LEU A 823 -9.14 -26.89 10.97
CA LEU A 823 -9.39 -25.58 10.37
C LEU A 823 -10.81 -25.52 9.79
N LEU A 824 -11.57 -24.50 10.20
CA LEU A 824 -12.88 -24.17 9.65
C LEU A 824 -12.81 -22.77 9.05
N THR A 825 -12.67 -22.65 7.72
CA THR A 825 -12.70 -21.33 7.05
C THR A 825 -14.09 -21.02 6.51
N TYR A 826 -14.42 -19.75 6.34
CA TYR A 826 -15.69 -19.38 5.73
C TYR A 826 -15.64 -18.00 5.09
N GLY A 827 -16.24 -17.87 3.90
CA GLY A 827 -16.20 -16.65 3.09
C GLY A 827 -14.78 -16.16 2.79
N THR A 828 -13.81 -17.05 2.59
CA THR A 828 -12.39 -16.68 2.51
C THR A 828 -11.90 -16.36 1.09
N GLN A 829 -10.80 -15.59 0.98
CA GLN A 829 -10.16 -15.18 -0.28
C GLN A 829 -8.95 -16.05 -0.67
N LEU A 830 -8.64 -17.09 0.12
CA LEU A 830 -7.41 -17.88 0.05
C LEU A 830 -7.08 -18.33 -1.39
N ARG A 831 -8.00 -19.01 -2.06
CA ARG A 831 -7.74 -19.56 -3.41
C ARG A 831 -7.83 -18.51 -4.51
N ALA A 832 -8.96 -17.80 -4.58
CA ALA A 832 -9.32 -16.97 -5.74
C ALA A 832 -8.54 -15.65 -5.83
N TYR A 833 -7.99 -15.13 -4.73
CA TYR A 833 -7.17 -13.92 -4.76
C TYR A 833 -5.78 -14.18 -4.20
N PHE A 834 -5.65 -14.58 -2.93
CA PHE A 834 -4.33 -14.70 -2.30
C PHE A 834 -3.45 -15.75 -3.00
N GLY A 835 -3.99 -16.91 -3.36
CA GLY A 835 -3.25 -17.96 -4.06
C GLY A 835 -2.92 -17.65 -5.51
N ARG A 836 -3.70 -16.76 -6.15
CA ARG A 836 -3.37 -16.23 -7.48
C ARG A 836 -2.33 -15.10 -7.41
N PHE A 837 -2.46 -14.18 -6.46
CA PHE A 837 -1.64 -12.97 -6.35
C PHE A 837 -0.30 -13.24 -5.67
N PHE A 838 -0.26 -14.20 -4.74
CA PHE A 838 0.92 -14.62 -3.98
C PHE A 838 1.09 -16.15 -4.05
N PRO A 839 1.38 -16.74 -5.23
CA PRO A 839 1.42 -18.19 -5.39
C PRO A 839 2.41 -18.90 -4.46
N GLU A 840 3.53 -18.26 -4.15
CA GLU A 840 4.57 -18.80 -3.26
C GLU A 840 4.18 -18.74 -1.76
N LEU A 841 3.13 -17.98 -1.41
CA LEU A 841 2.64 -17.81 -0.04
C LEU A 841 1.34 -18.59 0.21
N PHE A 842 0.43 -18.60 -0.77
CA PHE A 842 -0.92 -19.19 -0.63
C PHE A 842 -1.38 -19.93 -1.90
N GLY A 843 -0.49 -20.22 -2.84
CA GLY A 843 -0.85 -20.90 -4.08
C GLY A 843 -1.14 -22.39 -3.88
N PRO A 844 -1.49 -23.09 -4.98
CA PRO A 844 -1.77 -24.53 -4.99
C PRO A 844 -0.68 -25.38 -4.33
N ALA A 845 0.60 -25.06 -4.57
CA ALA A 845 1.72 -25.79 -4.00
C ALA A 845 1.92 -25.57 -2.48
N VAL A 846 1.26 -24.55 -1.91
CA VAL A 846 1.27 -24.29 -0.46
C VAL A 846 0.00 -24.83 0.18
N LEU A 847 -1.17 -24.55 -0.40
CA LEU A 847 -2.44 -24.97 0.16
C LEU A 847 -2.73 -26.45 -0.06
N GLY A 848 -2.30 -27.03 -1.19
CA GLY A 848 -2.71 -28.37 -1.61
C GLY A 848 -4.08 -28.40 -2.28
N THR A 849 -4.52 -27.27 -2.84
CA THR A 849 -5.83 -27.11 -3.49
C THR A 849 -5.68 -26.83 -4.99
N HIS A 850 -6.74 -27.08 -5.76
CA HIS A 850 -6.73 -26.94 -7.21
C HIS A 850 -6.50 -25.48 -7.64
N PRO A 851 -5.66 -25.24 -8.66
CA PRO A 851 -5.49 -23.90 -9.20
C PRO A 851 -6.79 -23.38 -9.83
N VAL A 852 -6.93 -22.06 -9.91
CA VAL A 852 -8.13 -21.40 -10.43
C VAL A 852 -7.80 -20.38 -11.51
N ALA A 853 -8.61 -20.35 -12.57
CA ALA A 853 -8.49 -19.39 -13.67
C ALA A 853 -9.00 -17.99 -13.26
N PRO A 854 -8.55 -16.91 -13.92
CA PRO A 854 -9.07 -15.57 -13.65
C PRO A 854 -10.56 -15.48 -13.97
N ALA A 855 -11.26 -14.63 -13.21
CA ALA A 855 -12.64 -14.25 -13.50
C ALA A 855 -12.79 -13.79 -14.96
N ARG A 856 -13.78 -14.39 -15.66
CA ARG A 856 -14.14 -14.04 -17.04
C ARG A 856 -14.89 -12.72 -17.06
N LEU A 857 -14.36 -11.74 -17.79
CA LEU A 857 -14.92 -10.38 -17.83
C LEU A 857 -16.35 -10.36 -18.39
N TRP A 858 -16.62 -11.15 -19.44
CA TRP A 858 -17.85 -11.06 -20.24
C TRP A 858 -18.86 -12.20 -20.04
N ALA A 859 -18.51 -13.24 -19.27
CA ALA A 859 -19.38 -14.38 -18.99
C ALA A 859 -20.46 -14.04 -17.97
N ALA A 860 -21.56 -14.79 -17.92
CA ALA A 860 -22.58 -14.61 -16.87
C ALA A 860 -22.04 -15.05 -15.51
N ASP A 861 -21.55 -16.29 -15.42
CA ASP A 861 -20.74 -16.76 -14.29
C ASP A 861 -19.24 -16.48 -14.58
N PRO A 862 -18.59 -15.57 -13.80
CA PRO A 862 -17.18 -15.26 -13.99
C PRO A 862 -16.25 -16.43 -13.69
N TRP A 863 -16.69 -17.44 -12.92
CA TRP A 863 -15.87 -18.57 -12.46
C TRP A 863 -16.20 -19.90 -13.14
N ALA A 864 -17.12 -19.91 -14.10
CA ALA A 864 -17.43 -21.11 -14.88
C ALA A 864 -16.20 -21.53 -15.71
N ALA A 865 -15.43 -22.47 -15.18
CA ALA A 865 -14.28 -23.08 -15.82
C ALA A 865 -14.15 -24.55 -15.38
N PRO A 866 -13.66 -25.45 -16.26
CA PRO A 866 -13.37 -26.83 -15.87
C PRO A 866 -12.33 -26.89 -14.76
N LEU A 867 -12.45 -27.87 -13.86
CA LEU A 867 -11.37 -28.20 -12.93
C LEU A 867 -10.16 -28.68 -13.74
N PRO A 868 -8.99 -28.05 -13.60
CA PRO A 868 -7.80 -28.51 -14.29
C PRO A 868 -7.29 -29.82 -13.66
N ALA A 869 -6.72 -30.71 -14.48
CA ALA A 869 -5.97 -31.87 -13.98
C ALA A 869 -4.75 -31.43 -13.14
N ASP A 870 -4.56 -32.09 -12.00
CA ASP A 870 -3.52 -31.79 -11.04
C ASP A 870 -2.17 -32.41 -11.40
N ALA A 871 -1.10 -31.70 -11.05
CA ALA A 871 0.20 -32.32 -10.76
C ALA A 871 0.37 -32.27 -9.23
N ALA A 872 0.71 -33.41 -8.62
CA ALA A 872 0.99 -33.46 -7.19
C ALA A 872 2.14 -32.48 -6.87
N PRO A 873 2.00 -31.59 -5.86
CA PRO A 873 3.06 -30.67 -5.49
C PRO A 873 4.24 -31.41 -4.84
N ASP A 874 5.46 -30.98 -5.14
CA ASP A 874 6.72 -31.48 -4.54
C ASP A 874 6.99 -30.94 -3.11
N ALA A 875 5.99 -30.36 -2.45
CA ALA A 875 6.11 -29.69 -1.15
C ALA A 875 5.02 -30.14 -0.17
N ILE A 876 5.30 -30.01 1.14
CA ILE A 876 4.30 -30.27 2.18
C ILE A 876 3.25 -29.17 2.12
N THR A 877 1.99 -29.57 1.95
CA THR A 877 0.87 -28.65 1.80
C THR A 877 0.04 -28.53 3.07
N VAL A 878 -0.78 -27.48 3.16
CA VAL A 878 -1.74 -27.32 4.27
C VAL A 878 -2.75 -28.46 4.29
N VAL A 879 -3.28 -28.88 3.14
CA VAL A 879 -4.18 -30.05 3.04
C VAL A 879 -3.48 -31.32 3.55
N GLU A 880 -2.26 -31.62 3.11
CA GLU A 880 -1.47 -32.77 3.58
C GLU A 880 -1.27 -32.71 5.10
N SER A 881 -0.90 -31.54 5.64
CA SER A 881 -0.66 -31.32 7.07
C SER A 881 -1.91 -31.54 7.95
N LEU A 882 -3.10 -31.35 7.38
CA LEU A 882 -4.39 -31.51 8.06
C LEU A 882 -5.07 -32.84 7.73
N THR A 883 -4.40 -33.75 7.02
CA THR A 883 -4.97 -35.03 6.58
C THR A 883 -4.16 -36.19 7.13
N THR A 884 -4.79 -37.02 7.96
CA THR A 884 -4.21 -38.30 8.37
C THR A 884 -4.52 -39.36 7.31
N PRO A 885 -3.55 -40.18 6.87
CA PRO A 885 -3.81 -41.23 5.89
C PRO A 885 -4.97 -42.14 6.32
N GLY A 886 -5.97 -42.31 5.45
CA GLY A 886 -7.17 -43.12 5.73
C GLY A 886 -8.30 -42.38 6.48
N HIS A 887 -8.10 -41.12 6.86
CA HIS A 887 -9.10 -40.28 7.53
C HIS A 887 -9.51 -39.10 6.65
N PRO A 888 -10.74 -38.57 6.80
CA PRO A 888 -11.13 -37.34 6.13
C PRO A 888 -10.24 -36.18 6.61
N THR A 889 -9.96 -35.24 5.71
CA THR A 889 -9.16 -34.05 6.05
C THR A 889 -9.82 -33.24 7.18
N ARG A 890 -9.03 -32.65 8.07
CA ARG A 890 -9.49 -31.79 9.18
C ARG A 890 -9.64 -30.33 8.76
N TRP A 891 -9.84 -30.08 7.46
CA TRP A 891 -10.19 -28.77 6.92
C TRP A 891 -11.60 -28.77 6.33
N ARG A 892 -12.43 -27.84 6.78
CA ARG A 892 -13.74 -27.51 6.20
C ARG A 892 -13.80 -26.04 5.80
N SER A 893 -14.47 -25.74 4.70
CA SER A 893 -14.65 -24.37 4.21
C SER A 893 -16.08 -24.08 3.78
N LEU A 894 -16.71 -23.06 4.36
CA LEU A 894 -18.06 -22.64 3.98
C LEU A 894 -18.02 -21.51 2.97
N TRP A 895 -18.85 -21.61 1.93
CA TRP A 895 -18.98 -20.57 0.91
C TRP A 895 -20.42 -20.49 0.37
N ARG A 896 -20.74 -19.36 -0.27
CA ARG A 896 -22.02 -19.18 -0.98
C ARG A 896 -21.89 -18.23 -2.17
N ARG A 897 -22.79 -18.33 -3.16
CA ARG A 897 -22.71 -17.56 -4.42
C ARG A 897 -23.12 -16.09 -4.26
N THR A 898 -23.88 -15.75 -3.22
CA THR A 898 -24.23 -14.38 -2.83
C THR A 898 -23.10 -13.63 -2.11
N ASP A 899 -22.03 -14.33 -1.73
CA ASP A 899 -20.83 -13.70 -1.17
C ASP A 899 -20.03 -13.02 -2.28
N PHE A 900 -19.81 -11.70 -2.16
CA PHE A 900 -19.15 -10.87 -3.18
C PHE A 900 -17.62 -10.89 -3.10
N ILE A 901 -17.07 -11.60 -2.12
CA ILE A 901 -15.63 -11.64 -1.86
C ILE A 901 -15.15 -12.94 -1.21
N GLY A 902 -16.07 -13.81 -0.78
CA GLY A 902 -15.78 -15.14 -0.30
C GLY A 902 -15.89 -16.18 -1.43
N PHE A 903 -14.95 -17.11 -1.44
CA PHE A 903 -14.82 -18.13 -2.48
C PHE A 903 -14.62 -19.51 -1.84
N PRO A 904 -14.95 -20.61 -2.53
CA PRO A 904 -14.47 -21.94 -2.16
C PRO A 904 -12.93 -21.99 -2.17
N VAL A 905 -12.35 -22.79 -1.29
CA VAL A 905 -10.89 -22.93 -1.14
C VAL A 905 -10.30 -23.96 -2.10
N ASP A 906 -11.12 -24.77 -2.76
CA ASP A 906 -10.66 -25.87 -3.62
C ASP A 906 -11.50 -26.11 -4.90
N ALA A 907 -12.83 -26.16 -4.83
CA ALA A 907 -13.69 -26.34 -6.02
C ALA A 907 -15.10 -25.75 -5.84
N TYR A 908 -15.68 -25.27 -6.94
CA TYR A 908 -17.10 -24.88 -6.97
C TYR A 908 -18.05 -26.09 -7.12
N SER A 909 -17.52 -27.32 -7.19
CA SER A 909 -18.29 -28.56 -7.31
C SER A 909 -18.41 -29.28 -5.96
N ALA A 910 -19.62 -29.71 -5.60
CA ALA A 910 -19.87 -30.48 -4.37
C ALA A 910 -19.18 -31.85 -4.36
N ASP A 911 -18.95 -32.45 -5.54
CA ASP A 911 -18.42 -33.82 -5.67
C ASP A 911 -16.89 -33.90 -5.62
N GLY A 912 -16.19 -32.79 -5.37
CA GLY A 912 -14.77 -32.67 -5.71
C GLY A 912 -13.78 -33.04 -4.61
N THR A 913 -13.99 -32.61 -3.36
CA THR A 913 -12.82 -32.43 -2.47
C THR A 913 -13.03 -32.64 -0.96
N GLY A 914 -14.26 -32.85 -0.47
CA GLY A 914 -14.53 -33.02 0.98
C GLY A 914 -14.23 -31.80 1.87
N ILE A 915 -13.59 -30.76 1.33
CA ILE A 915 -13.20 -29.53 2.03
C ILE A 915 -14.27 -28.43 1.88
N ASP A 916 -14.76 -28.20 0.66
CA ASP A 916 -15.70 -27.11 0.38
C ASP A 916 -17.15 -27.54 0.62
N HIS A 917 -17.83 -26.81 1.50
CA HIS A 917 -19.22 -27.05 1.87
C HIS A 917 -20.06 -25.79 1.60
N PRO A 918 -21.19 -25.92 0.92
CA PRO A 918 -22.08 -24.79 0.71
C PRO A 918 -22.76 -24.34 2.01
N ALA A 919 -23.03 -23.05 2.14
CA ALA A 919 -23.85 -22.48 3.21
C ALA A 919 -25.06 -21.76 2.64
N GLN A 920 -26.16 -21.75 3.41
CA GLN A 920 -27.40 -21.09 3.00
C GLN A 920 -27.22 -19.61 2.61
N GLU A 921 -27.99 -19.21 1.59
CA GLU A 921 -28.02 -17.85 1.04
C GLU A 921 -29.15 -16.98 1.60
N VAL A 922 -30.00 -17.57 2.42
CA VAL A 922 -31.10 -16.91 3.13
C VAL A 922 -30.84 -17.02 4.62
N ASP A 923 -30.95 -15.89 5.33
CA ASP A 923 -30.95 -15.86 6.79
C ASP A 923 -32.38 -16.10 7.29
N ASP A 924 -32.66 -17.34 7.70
CA ASP A 924 -33.97 -17.82 8.17
C ASP A 924 -34.23 -17.50 9.65
N VAL A 925 -33.20 -17.06 10.38
CA VAL A 925 -33.30 -16.61 11.79
C VAL A 925 -33.53 -15.10 11.92
N ALA A 926 -33.38 -14.34 10.84
CA ALA A 926 -33.67 -12.91 10.81
C ALA A 926 -35.18 -12.62 10.80
N TYR A 927 -35.62 -11.64 11.58
CA TYR A 927 -37.02 -11.19 11.63
C TYR A 927 -37.56 -10.74 10.25
N LEU A 928 -36.69 -10.19 9.40
CA LEU A 928 -36.97 -9.88 8.01
C LEU A 928 -36.13 -10.79 7.11
N LEU A 929 -36.75 -11.35 6.06
CA LEU A 929 -36.05 -12.13 5.03
C LEU A 929 -34.84 -11.34 4.54
N THR A 930 -33.65 -11.87 4.83
CA THR A 930 -32.39 -11.22 4.49
C THR A 930 -31.56 -12.16 3.64
N ILE A 931 -31.13 -11.68 2.48
CA ILE A 931 -30.17 -12.42 1.64
C ILE A 931 -28.81 -12.35 2.31
N ALA A 932 -28.33 -13.50 2.74
CA ALA A 932 -27.05 -13.62 3.40
C ALA A 932 -25.93 -13.41 2.36
N ALA A 933 -24.96 -12.53 2.66
CA ALA A 933 -23.92 -12.09 1.72
C ALA A 933 -22.50 -12.49 2.17
N HIS A 934 -21.69 -11.57 2.71
CA HIS A 934 -20.35 -11.92 3.20
C HIS A 934 -20.30 -12.22 4.71
N SER A 935 -21.27 -11.74 5.49
CA SER A 935 -21.33 -11.89 6.95
C SER A 935 -22.35 -12.93 7.39
N GLY A 936 -22.29 -13.38 8.64
CA GLY A 936 -23.35 -14.22 9.23
C GLY A 936 -23.20 -15.73 8.99
N TYR A 937 -22.07 -16.19 8.46
CA TYR A 937 -21.79 -17.64 8.36
C TYR A 937 -21.94 -18.39 9.70
N PRO A 938 -21.51 -17.87 10.86
CA PRO A 938 -21.71 -18.59 12.13
C PRO A 938 -23.16 -18.79 12.55
N ASN A 939 -24.11 -18.07 11.93
CA ASN A 939 -25.54 -18.24 12.18
C ASN A 939 -26.15 -19.33 11.28
N ALA A 940 -25.45 -19.72 10.20
CA ALA A 940 -25.90 -20.73 9.28
C ALA A 940 -25.80 -22.13 9.95
N PRO A 941 -26.80 -23.00 9.81
CA PRO A 941 -26.80 -24.32 10.42
C PRO A 941 -25.60 -25.18 9.96
N GLU A 942 -25.13 -24.99 8.73
CA GLU A 942 -23.99 -25.70 8.16
C GLU A 942 -22.69 -25.38 8.92
N TYR A 943 -22.55 -24.17 9.47
CA TYR A 943 -21.41 -23.86 10.34
C TYR A 943 -21.37 -24.77 11.56
N ARG A 944 -22.53 -24.96 12.19
CA ARG A 944 -22.63 -25.80 13.38
C ARG A 944 -22.35 -27.27 13.04
N GLY A 945 -22.94 -27.77 11.94
CA GLY A 945 -22.71 -29.12 11.47
C GLY A 945 -21.24 -29.42 11.19
N GLN A 946 -20.57 -28.54 10.45
CA GLN A 946 -19.14 -28.71 10.13
C GLN A 946 -18.23 -28.58 11.36
N LEU A 947 -18.57 -27.71 12.32
CA LEU A 947 -17.84 -27.62 13.58
C LEU A 947 -17.97 -28.91 14.41
N ASP A 948 -19.18 -29.46 14.53
CA ASP A 948 -19.42 -30.71 15.27
C ASP A 948 -18.68 -31.88 14.63
N GLU A 949 -18.63 -31.96 13.30
CA GLU A 949 -17.87 -32.97 12.57
C GLU A 949 -16.36 -32.88 12.85
N LEU A 950 -15.77 -31.68 12.77
CA LEU A 950 -14.35 -31.47 13.06
C LEU A 950 -14.01 -31.80 14.52
N VAL A 951 -14.88 -31.43 15.47
CA VAL A 951 -14.71 -31.80 16.89
C VAL A 951 -14.76 -33.31 17.07
N GLY A 952 -15.65 -34.00 16.35
CA GLY A 952 -15.72 -35.46 16.33
C GLY A 952 -14.42 -36.09 15.80
N LEU A 953 -13.91 -35.62 14.67
CA LEU A 953 -12.65 -36.10 14.08
C LEU A 953 -11.47 -35.92 15.04
N LEU A 954 -11.32 -34.75 15.66
CA LEU A 954 -10.23 -34.47 16.59
C LEU A 954 -10.25 -35.34 17.86
N ARG A 955 -11.43 -35.81 18.27
CA ARG A 955 -11.59 -36.72 19.43
C ARG A 955 -11.38 -38.18 19.05
N ASN A 956 -11.80 -38.58 17.86
CA ASN A 956 -11.73 -39.97 17.39
C ASN A 956 -10.35 -40.34 16.81
N ASP A 957 -9.60 -39.36 16.28
CA ASP A 957 -8.24 -39.56 15.75
C ASP A 957 -7.16 -39.47 16.85
N GLY A 958 -7.54 -39.46 18.13
CA GLY A 958 -6.58 -39.52 19.24
C GLY A 958 -6.00 -40.92 19.44
N PRO A 959 -4.77 -41.05 19.97
CA PRO A 959 -4.11 -42.34 20.20
C PRO A 959 -4.85 -43.25 21.17
#